data_AF-A0A9W4DQL5-F1
#
_entry.id   AF-A0A9W4DQL5-F1
#
_cell.length_a   1.000
_cell.length_b   1.000
_cell.length_c   1.000
_cell.angle_alpha   90.00
_cell.angle_beta   90.00
_cell.angle_gamma   90.00
#
_symmetry.space_group_name_H-M   'P 1'
#
loop_
_entity.id
_entity.type
_entity.pdbx_description
1 polymer ?
#
loop_
_entity_poly.entity_id
_entity_poly.type
_entity_poly.pdbx_seq_one_letter_code
_entity_poly.pdbx_strand_id
1 'polypeptide(L)'
;MIYSIHGSQMRRTSSCGKVFCHPRIQLRKNYQQAPYKSLIDNRARLSKIWIPTGGIAATQDEDSHAKLIRAGILRQAHSGIFHMLPLGRRVQQKLEALIDRHMFRLGASRLSLSSISSEDLWSRSGRLNKAGSELFRFEDRKSAKYLLSPTHEEEITSLVSSTVKSFKDFPIRLYQITRKYRDELRPRSGLLRSREFTMKDLYTFDFSPSLALLTYHKVRETYIDIFNELKIPYLQAEADSGDIGGSLSHEFHFPTSTGEDHVFTCSQCDYVANEDLAETIIPERTKSDVYISNLSHPISNTQLWRGFSRDKSTLINVWYQEPGPSLTAQGSSRISFGSLKAIYPEFDTTIDDASVLLSRNQVSKSLVQEKKIQPNIQKIINFIDCRVNTPTLEAVVNNDPRLPIIPPSLGDPNARLQIESRHKDPSTGKAYNLLRLQDEDLCPRCNGGHLKLHKAIELGHTFFLGTRYSEPLMATLNVPVEVLERENMTLRCLSDKQTKSTEKVFMQMGCYGIGMSRLIGAVADTLADKKGLNWPRVMAPYEVVIISCKGLEVGAEEVYDKLSEAAILKPSQAFDLVLDDRKQSFSWKMQDADLVGYPVIVVIGRKWGSDKVCEIQCRRLNVRSEVCIEDLNDTVNSILMQL
;
A
#
# COMPACT_ATOMS: atom_id res chain seq x y z
N MET A 1 42.18 28.51 -4.42
CA MET A 1 43.07 28.77 -3.27
C MET A 1 43.94 29.97 -3.62
N ILE A 2 43.48 31.20 -3.36
CA ILE A 2 44.29 32.44 -3.32
C ILE A 2 43.67 33.32 -2.21
N TYR A 3 44.34 33.34 -1.07
CA TYR A 3 44.31 34.37 -0.01
C TYR A 3 45.13 35.60 -0.53
N SER A 4 45.13 36.84 -0.06
CA SER A 4 44.45 37.61 0.99
C SER A 4 45.13 39.01 1.05
N ILE A 5 44.34 40.08 1.21
CA ILE A 5 44.48 41.29 2.06
C ILE A 5 45.82 42.07 2.11
N HIS A 6 45.76 43.41 1.88
CA HIS A 6 46.13 44.48 2.85
C HIS A 6 45.88 45.91 2.31
N GLY A 7 45.43 46.81 3.19
CA GLY A 7 45.40 48.27 2.93
C GLY A 7 44.46 49.09 3.83
N SER A 8 44.90 49.36 5.06
CA SER A 8 44.26 50.21 6.09
C SER A 8 44.55 51.71 5.93
N GLN A 9 43.63 52.62 6.33
CA GLN A 9 43.88 53.68 7.34
C GLN A 9 42.65 54.57 7.64
N MET A 10 42.63 55.11 8.86
CA MET A 10 41.53 55.74 9.59
C MET A 10 42.06 57.03 10.27
N ARG A 11 41.26 58.12 10.36
CA ARG A 11 41.18 59.13 11.47
C ARG A 11 40.29 60.35 11.06
N ARG A 12 39.21 60.64 11.81
CA ARG A 12 38.96 61.74 12.82
C ARG A 12 38.73 63.14 12.17
N THR A 13 37.78 64.03 12.51
CA THR A 13 37.14 64.49 13.77
C THR A 13 35.86 65.35 13.52
N SER A 14 35.12 65.63 14.61
CA SER A 14 33.86 66.37 14.88
C SER A 14 33.77 67.89 14.64
N SER A 15 32.55 68.43 14.38
CA SER A 15 31.74 69.30 15.28
C SER A 15 30.84 70.37 14.60
N CYS A 16 29.70 70.65 15.26
CA CYS A 16 28.92 71.91 15.36
C CYS A 16 27.88 72.35 14.30
N GLY A 17 26.68 72.71 14.78
CA GLY A 17 25.67 73.49 14.05
C GLY A 17 24.21 73.35 14.55
N LYS A 18 23.83 74.00 15.66
CA LYS A 18 22.42 74.32 16.03
C LYS A 18 22.29 75.83 16.18
N VAL A 19 21.30 76.47 15.53
CA VAL A 19 20.72 77.78 15.90
C VAL A 19 19.21 77.78 15.61
N PHE A 20 18.51 78.64 16.37
CA PHE A 20 17.14 78.63 16.87
C PHE A 20 16.02 79.25 15.99
N CYS A 21 14.78 78.92 16.41
CA CYS A 21 13.56 79.76 16.52
C CYS A 21 12.42 79.74 15.46
N HIS A 22 11.21 79.61 16.03
CA HIS A 22 9.82 79.49 15.54
C HIS A 22 9.22 80.83 15.04
N PRO A 23 8.08 80.87 14.28
CA PRO A 23 6.75 80.70 14.89
C PRO A 23 5.63 80.05 14.04
N ARG A 24 4.75 79.38 14.80
CA ARG A 24 3.32 79.07 14.61
C ARG A 24 2.63 79.54 13.31
N ILE A 25 2.10 78.58 12.55
CA ILE A 25 0.88 78.78 11.75
C ILE A 25 -0.18 77.79 12.26
N GLN A 26 -1.33 78.36 12.61
CA GLN A 26 -2.50 77.69 13.14
C GLN A 26 -3.17 76.75 12.13
N LEU A 27 -3.70 75.67 12.69
CA LEU A 27 -4.57 74.66 12.09
C LEU A 27 -5.71 75.26 11.26
N ARG A 28 -5.88 74.76 10.02
CA ARG A 28 -7.19 74.62 9.38
C ARG A 28 -7.42 73.18 8.95
N LYS A 29 -8.62 72.71 9.33
CA LYS A 29 -9.18 71.37 9.18
C LYS A 29 -9.31 70.94 7.71
N ASN A 30 -9.35 69.62 7.54
CA ASN A 30 -9.95 68.82 6.46
C ASN A 30 -8.96 68.10 5.55
N TYR A 31 -8.46 66.96 6.03
CA TYR A 31 -8.31 65.75 5.21
C TYR A 31 -8.54 64.55 6.13
N GLN A 32 -9.76 64.00 6.12
CA GLN A 32 -9.97 62.62 6.55
C GLN A 32 -9.19 61.75 5.56
N GLN A 33 -8.00 61.28 5.94
CA GLN A 33 -7.31 60.22 5.23
C GLN A 33 -8.14 58.95 5.38
N ALA A 34 -8.81 58.54 4.31
CA ALA A 34 -9.34 57.19 4.20
C ALA A 34 -8.16 56.20 4.35
N PRO A 35 -8.28 55.13 5.15
CA PRO A 35 -7.21 54.18 5.29
C PRO A 35 -7.05 53.45 3.95
N TYR A 36 -5.86 53.54 3.37
CA TYR A 36 -5.44 52.75 2.21
C TYR A 36 -5.45 51.27 2.61
N LYS A 37 -6.60 50.58 2.47
CA LYS A 37 -6.66 49.12 2.52
C LYS A 37 -5.82 48.62 1.34
N SER A 38 -4.72 47.93 1.61
CA SER A 38 -4.01 47.19 0.58
C SER A 38 -4.97 46.15 -0.01
N LEU A 39 -5.39 46.36 -1.26
CA LEU A 39 -6.36 45.55 -2.02
C LEU A 39 -5.74 44.23 -2.53
N ILE A 40 -5.05 43.48 -1.67
CA ILE A 40 -4.59 42.14 -2.04
C ILE A 40 -5.70 41.15 -1.66
N ASP A 41 -6.46 40.72 -2.67
CA ASP A 41 -7.46 39.66 -2.56
C ASP A 41 -6.78 38.32 -2.29
N ASN A 42 -6.72 37.94 -1.01
CA ASN A 42 -6.10 36.70 -0.51
C ASN A 42 -7.03 35.47 -0.58
N ARG A 43 -8.21 35.60 -1.20
CA ARG A 43 -9.18 34.50 -1.29
C ARG A 43 -8.69 33.44 -2.27
N ALA A 44 -8.82 32.17 -1.88
CA ALA A 44 -8.59 31.06 -2.78
C ALA A 44 -9.70 31.04 -3.84
N ARG A 45 -9.32 31.06 -5.12
CA ARG A 45 -10.24 31.16 -6.26
C ARG A 45 -9.93 30.08 -7.28
N LEU A 46 -10.96 29.35 -7.73
CA LEU A 46 -10.79 28.33 -8.77
C LEU A 46 -10.37 28.94 -10.11
N SER A 47 -10.70 30.21 -10.40
CA SER A 47 -10.24 30.90 -11.61
C SER A 47 -8.71 31.12 -11.66
N LYS A 48 -8.04 31.13 -10.50
CA LYS A 48 -6.59 31.31 -10.37
C LYS A 48 -5.82 29.98 -10.39
N ILE A 49 -6.53 28.85 -10.37
CA ILE A 49 -5.93 27.52 -10.33
C ILE A 49 -6.17 26.84 -11.68
N TRP A 50 -5.12 26.24 -12.25
CA TRP A 50 -5.29 25.43 -13.44
C TRP A 50 -5.97 24.10 -13.08
N ILE A 51 -7.25 23.99 -13.39
CA ILE A 51 -8.08 22.82 -13.11
C ILE A 51 -8.70 22.37 -14.43
N PRO A 52 -8.11 21.38 -15.12
CA PRO A 52 -8.65 20.87 -16.37
C PRO A 52 -9.78 19.87 -16.10
N THR A 53 -10.83 20.33 -15.41
CA THR A 53 -12.09 19.58 -15.28
C THR A 53 -12.90 19.73 -16.56
N GLY A 54 -13.58 18.66 -16.96
CA GLY A 54 -14.30 18.60 -18.24
C GLY A 54 -13.39 18.27 -19.45
N GLY A 55 -14.00 18.21 -20.63
CA GLY A 55 -13.34 17.78 -21.87
C GLY A 55 -13.23 16.26 -22.05
N ILE A 56 -13.62 15.49 -21.03
CA ILE A 56 -13.73 14.03 -21.08
C ILE A 56 -15.18 13.69 -20.68
N ALA A 57 -15.90 13.08 -21.62
CA ALA A 57 -17.30 12.70 -21.42
C ALA A 57 -17.42 11.52 -20.46
N ALA A 58 -18.54 11.47 -19.73
CA ALA A 58 -18.90 10.32 -18.92
C ALA A 58 -19.16 9.09 -19.81
N THR A 59 -18.66 7.93 -19.40
CA THR A 59 -19.08 6.64 -19.93
C THR A 59 -20.19 6.04 -19.04
N GLN A 60 -21.02 5.14 -19.58
CA GLN A 60 -22.13 4.53 -18.82
C GLN A 60 -21.63 3.70 -17.62
N ASP A 61 -20.51 2.99 -17.77
CA ASP A 61 -19.89 2.15 -16.73
C ASP A 61 -18.55 2.76 -16.27
N GLU A 62 -18.62 3.97 -15.75
CA GLU A 62 -17.42 4.70 -15.31
C GLU A 62 -16.93 4.24 -13.93
N ASP A 63 -15.70 3.74 -13.89
CA ASP A 63 -15.02 3.36 -12.65
C ASP A 63 -14.52 4.58 -11.84
N SER A 64 -13.97 4.32 -10.65
CA SER A 64 -13.41 5.35 -9.77
C SER A 64 -12.19 6.06 -10.39
N HIS A 65 -11.41 5.34 -11.20
CA HIS A 65 -10.23 5.89 -11.87
C HIS A 65 -10.60 6.93 -12.95
N ALA A 66 -11.59 6.63 -13.77
CA ALA A 66 -12.10 7.55 -14.78
C ALA A 66 -12.71 8.80 -14.14
N LYS A 67 -13.34 8.70 -12.97
CA LYS A 67 -13.76 9.87 -12.17
C LYS A 67 -12.57 10.72 -11.72
N LEU A 68 -11.48 10.12 -11.24
CA LEU A 68 -10.25 10.86 -10.90
C LEU A 68 -9.69 11.62 -12.12
N ILE A 69 -9.75 11.02 -13.31
CA ILE A 69 -9.36 11.69 -14.55
C ILE A 69 -10.31 12.86 -14.84
N ARG A 70 -11.63 12.64 -14.92
CA ARG A 70 -12.58 13.71 -15.27
C ARG A 70 -12.61 14.87 -14.29
N ALA A 71 -12.45 14.58 -13.00
CA ALA A 71 -12.34 15.58 -11.95
C ALA A 71 -11.03 16.38 -11.99
N GLY A 72 -10.12 16.10 -12.93
CA GLY A 72 -8.85 16.81 -13.04
C GLY A 72 -7.90 16.53 -11.87
N ILE A 73 -8.00 15.35 -11.24
CA ILE A 73 -7.09 14.92 -10.17
C ILE A 73 -5.77 14.40 -10.75
N LEU A 74 -5.85 13.60 -11.81
CA LEU A 74 -4.69 13.01 -12.47
C LEU A 74 -4.87 12.86 -13.99
N ARG A 75 -3.76 12.63 -14.70
CA ARG A 75 -3.75 12.21 -16.11
C ARG A 75 -2.77 11.07 -16.30
N GLN A 76 -3.07 10.15 -17.21
CA GLN A 76 -2.13 9.11 -17.58
C GLN A 76 -1.06 9.67 -18.51
N ALA A 77 0.21 9.44 -18.17
CA ALA A 77 1.36 9.76 -19.01
C ALA A 77 1.70 8.57 -19.93
N HIS A 78 1.84 7.39 -19.31
CA HIS A 78 2.08 6.10 -19.97
C HIS A 78 1.36 4.98 -19.19
N SER A 79 1.42 3.75 -19.69
CA SER A 79 0.85 2.60 -18.97
C SER A 79 1.46 2.48 -17.57
N GLY A 80 0.61 2.57 -16.53
CA GLY A 80 1.05 2.57 -15.13
C GLY A 80 1.83 3.80 -14.66
N ILE A 81 1.82 4.94 -15.38
CA ILE A 81 2.54 6.16 -15.00
C ILE A 81 1.61 7.36 -15.13
N PHE A 82 1.50 8.17 -14.08
CA PHE A 82 0.50 9.22 -13.96
C PHE A 82 1.08 10.58 -13.59
N HIS A 83 0.53 11.64 -14.18
CA HIS A 83 0.69 13.01 -13.73
C HIS A 83 -0.35 13.33 -12.66
N MET A 84 0.12 13.79 -11.50
CA MET A 84 -0.76 14.35 -10.46
C MET A 84 -1.00 15.83 -10.75
N LEU A 85 -2.25 16.22 -10.98
CA LEU A 85 -2.65 17.60 -11.31
C LEU A 85 -2.85 18.45 -10.04
N PRO A 86 -3.08 19.78 -10.14
CA PRO A 86 -3.09 20.66 -8.95
C PRO A 86 -4.04 20.25 -7.83
N LEU A 87 -5.28 19.84 -8.15
CA LEU A 87 -6.22 19.35 -7.13
C LEU A 87 -5.75 18.02 -6.51
N GLY A 88 -5.27 17.09 -7.34
CA GLY A 88 -4.70 15.84 -6.84
C GLY A 88 -3.44 16.02 -6.01
N ARG A 89 -2.60 17.00 -6.35
CA ARG A 89 -1.44 17.37 -5.53
C ARG A 89 -1.85 17.91 -4.18
N ARG A 90 -2.93 18.70 -4.09
CA ARG A 90 -3.49 19.11 -2.78
C ARG A 90 -3.99 17.93 -1.97
N VAL A 91 -4.74 17.00 -2.59
CA VAL A 91 -5.17 15.76 -1.93
C VAL A 91 -3.98 14.97 -1.39
N GLN A 92 -2.96 14.76 -2.23
CA GLN A 92 -1.74 14.07 -1.83
C GLN A 92 -1.00 14.80 -0.69
N GLN A 93 -0.85 16.13 -0.76
CA GLN A 93 -0.18 16.92 0.28
C GLN A 93 -0.90 16.86 1.62
N LYS A 94 -2.22 16.87 1.63
CA LYS A 94 -3.00 16.71 2.86
C LYS A 94 -2.84 15.31 3.46
N LEU A 95 -2.83 14.29 2.60
CA LEU A 95 -2.53 12.93 3.05
C LEU A 95 -1.09 12.80 3.59
N GLU A 96 -0.12 13.44 2.95
CA GLU A 96 1.26 13.52 3.46
C GLU A 96 1.30 14.20 4.83
N ALA A 97 0.60 15.32 5.01
CA ALA A 97 0.54 16.05 6.28
C ALA A 97 -0.12 15.23 7.41
N LEU A 98 -1.19 14.49 7.08
CA LEU A 98 -1.82 13.54 8.01
C LEU A 98 -0.80 12.51 8.52
N ILE A 99 -0.09 11.87 7.59
CA ILE A 99 0.91 10.86 7.92
C ILE A 99 2.08 11.46 8.68
N ASP A 100 2.60 12.61 8.25
CA ASP A 100 3.71 13.29 8.93
C ASP A 100 3.40 13.58 10.40
N ARG A 101 2.18 14.01 10.69
CA ARG A 101 1.74 14.25 12.08
C ARG A 101 1.81 12.97 12.93
N HIS A 102 1.38 11.84 12.38
CA HIS A 102 1.41 10.55 13.06
C HIS A 102 2.84 10.01 13.19
N MET A 103 3.67 10.12 12.15
CA MET A 103 5.08 9.74 12.19
C MET A 103 5.88 10.59 13.19
N PHE A 104 5.58 11.89 13.28
CA PHE A 104 6.19 12.78 14.27
C PHE A 104 5.84 12.34 15.70
N ARG A 105 4.58 11.99 15.99
CA ARG A 105 4.15 11.46 17.30
C ARG A 105 4.82 10.13 17.64
N LEU A 106 5.11 9.30 16.65
CA LEU A 106 5.87 8.06 16.79
C LEU A 106 7.36 8.31 17.13
N GLY A 107 7.83 9.55 17.00
CA GLY A 107 9.24 9.92 17.14
C GLY A 107 10.08 9.55 15.92
N ALA A 108 9.46 9.46 14.74
CA ALA A 108 10.15 9.20 13.49
C ALA A 108 10.59 10.51 12.81
N SER A 109 11.78 10.50 12.21
CA SER A 109 12.33 11.63 11.49
C SER A 109 12.17 11.44 9.98
N ARG A 110 11.67 12.48 9.29
CA ARG A 110 11.53 12.47 7.84
C ARG A 110 12.88 12.70 7.17
N LEU A 111 13.19 11.92 6.14
CA LEU A 111 14.33 12.09 5.25
C LEU A 111 13.91 11.86 3.79
N SER A 112 14.88 11.97 2.87
CA SER A 112 14.68 11.64 1.46
C SER A 112 15.89 10.84 0.97
N LEU A 113 15.68 9.56 0.67
CA LEU A 113 16.72 8.70 0.09
C LEU A 113 16.78 8.87 -1.43
N SER A 114 17.91 8.47 -2.01
CA SER A 114 18.07 8.44 -3.46
C SER A 114 17.07 7.48 -4.10
N SER A 115 16.41 7.89 -5.19
CA SER A 115 15.62 6.97 -6.01
C SER A 115 16.47 6.11 -6.94
N ILE A 116 17.77 6.43 -7.05
CA ILE A 116 18.76 5.66 -7.82
C ILE A 116 19.62 4.90 -6.82
N SER A 117 19.67 3.58 -6.94
CA SER A 117 20.48 2.69 -6.10
C SER A 117 21.46 1.89 -6.96
N SER A 118 22.59 1.46 -6.38
CA SER A 118 23.57 0.64 -7.10
C SER A 118 23.15 -0.83 -7.13
N GLU A 119 23.38 -1.49 -8.25
CA GLU A 119 23.12 -2.93 -8.34
C GLU A 119 24.00 -3.75 -7.37
N ASP A 120 25.22 -3.28 -7.09
CA ASP A 120 26.13 -3.90 -6.12
C ASP A 120 25.49 -3.98 -4.72
N LEU A 121 24.85 -2.91 -4.27
CA LEU A 121 24.20 -2.87 -2.97
C LEU A 121 23.05 -3.89 -2.88
N TRP A 122 22.26 -4.01 -3.94
CA TRP A 122 21.17 -5.00 -4.05
C TRP A 122 21.66 -6.43 -4.25
N SER A 123 22.85 -6.60 -4.84
CA SER A 123 23.52 -7.89 -4.93
C SER A 123 23.93 -8.38 -3.53
N ARG A 124 24.47 -7.49 -2.70
CA ARG A 124 24.85 -7.80 -1.30
C ARG A 124 23.67 -8.21 -0.43
N SER A 125 22.48 -7.63 -0.62
CA SER A 125 21.26 -8.06 0.08
C SER A 125 20.67 -9.37 -0.47
N GLY A 126 21.15 -9.83 -1.63
CA GLY A 126 20.66 -11.00 -2.36
C GLY A 126 19.35 -10.78 -3.11
N ARG A 127 18.89 -9.52 -3.26
CA ARG A 127 17.60 -9.20 -3.89
C ARG A 127 17.69 -8.89 -5.39
N LEU A 128 18.88 -8.54 -5.90
CA LEU A 128 19.07 -8.20 -7.32
C LEU A 128 18.56 -9.28 -8.30
N ASN A 129 18.89 -10.56 -8.03
CA ASN A 129 18.52 -11.66 -8.93
C ASN A 129 17.13 -12.26 -8.62
N LYS A 130 16.63 -12.10 -7.38
CA LYS A 130 15.31 -12.60 -6.97
C LYS A 130 14.18 -11.72 -7.53
N ALA A 131 14.39 -10.41 -7.60
CA ALA A 131 13.42 -9.44 -8.10
C ALA A 131 13.41 -9.29 -9.64
N GLY A 132 13.97 -10.27 -10.37
CA GLY A 132 14.52 -10.12 -11.72
C GLY A 132 13.59 -9.65 -12.85
N SER A 133 12.28 -9.55 -12.64
CA SER A 133 11.32 -8.99 -13.61
C SER A 133 10.71 -7.64 -13.23
N GLU A 134 10.85 -7.17 -11.99
CA GLU A 134 10.17 -5.95 -11.50
C GLU A 134 11.10 -4.75 -11.29
N LEU A 135 12.41 -4.89 -11.57
CA LEU A 135 13.40 -3.84 -11.37
C LEU A 135 13.67 -3.07 -12.67
N PHE A 136 13.47 -1.74 -12.63
CA PHE A 136 14.01 -0.86 -13.66
C PHE A 136 15.52 -0.73 -13.49
N ARG A 137 16.29 -1.27 -14.44
CA ARG A 137 17.76 -1.26 -14.43
C ARG A 137 18.30 -0.40 -15.57
N PHE A 138 19.39 0.31 -15.33
CA PHE A 138 20.03 1.15 -16.33
C PHE A 138 21.53 1.31 -16.04
N GLU A 139 22.27 1.70 -17.06
CA GLU A 139 23.69 2.00 -16.93
C GLU A 139 23.93 3.49 -17.15
N ASP A 140 24.87 4.07 -16.42
CA ASP A 140 25.33 5.43 -16.69
C ASP A 140 26.34 5.46 -17.87
N ARG A 141 26.78 6.66 -18.23
CA ARG A 141 27.78 6.87 -19.31
C ARG A 141 29.15 6.23 -19.07
N LYS A 142 29.43 5.73 -17.86
CA LYS A 142 30.65 5.01 -17.47
C LYS A 142 30.39 3.51 -17.34
N SER A 143 29.23 3.02 -17.78
CA SER A 143 28.79 1.63 -17.61
C SER A 143 28.68 1.21 -16.14
N ALA A 144 28.48 2.16 -15.22
CA ALA A 144 28.12 1.85 -13.84
C ALA A 144 26.65 1.46 -13.80
N LYS A 145 26.36 0.33 -13.15
CA LYS A 145 25.03 -0.28 -13.13
C LYS A 145 24.20 0.21 -11.96
N TYR A 146 23.01 0.71 -12.27
CA TYR A 146 22.06 1.26 -11.32
C TYR A 146 20.66 0.69 -11.55
N LEU A 147 19.81 0.93 -10.57
CA LEU A 147 18.39 0.67 -10.66
C LEU A 147 17.58 1.82 -10.06
N LEU A 148 16.31 1.93 -10.47
CA LEU A 148 15.35 2.76 -9.77
C LEU A 148 14.77 1.97 -8.61
N SER A 149 14.87 2.52 -7.40
CA SER A 149 14.52 1.81 -6.17
C SER A 149 13.02 1.50 -6.08
N PRO A 150 12.61 0.22 -6.03
CA PRO A 150 11.21 -0.17 -5.77
C PRO A 150 10.84 -0.06 -4.28
N THR A 151 11.86 -0.04 -3.42
CA THR A 151 11.86 0.14 -1.95
C THR A 151 13.30 0.46 -1.52
N HIS A 152 13.56 0.73 -0.23
CA HIS A 152 14.80 1.35 0.23
C HIS A 152 15.47 0.65 1.44
N GLU A 153 15.19 -0.62 1.72
CA GLU A 153 15.84 -1.34 2.85
C GLU A 153 17.37 -1.33 2.75
N GLU A 154 17.91 -1.50 1.54
CA GLU A 154 19.34 -1.49 1.28
C GLU A 154 19.99 -0.11 1.54
N GLU A 155 19.40 0.94 0.96
CA GLU A 155 19.90 2.31 1.04
C GLU A 155 19.91 2.81 2.48
N ILE A 156 18.81 2.62 3.20
CA ILE A 156 18.69 3.08 4.59
C ILE A 156 19.60 2.31 5.54
N THR A 157 19.76 0.99 5.32
CA THR A 157 20.69 0.18 6.13
C THR A 157 22.13 0.62 5.93
N SER A 158 22.52 0.89 4.69
CA SER A 158 23.86 1.40 4.35
C SER A 158 24.12 2.78 5.00
N LEU A 159 23.14 3.67 4.95
CA LEU A 159 23.22 4.99 5.56
C LEU A 159 23.35 4.90 7.09
N VAL A 160 22.48 4.15 7.75
CA VAL A 160 22.49 4.00 9.21
C VAL A 160 23.77 3.30 9.68
N SER A 161 24.18 2.23 9.00
CA SER A 161 25.40 1.50 9.32
C SER A 161 26.67 2.35 9.26
N SER A 162 26.72 3.35 8.37
CA SER A 162 27.91 4.19 8.20
C SER A 162 27.95 5.40 9.13
N THR A 163 26.80 5.79 9.68
CA THR A 163 26.65 7.04 10.44
C THR A 163 26.50 6.80 11.95
N VAL A 164 25.80 5.75 12.35
CA VAL A 164 25.48 5.49 13.75
C VAL A 164 26.61 4.72 14.43
N LYS A 165 27.08 5.23 15.57
CA LYS A 165 28.26 4.70 16.28
C LYS A 165 27.96 4.19 17.68
N SER A 166 26.82 4.53 18.27
CA SER A 166 26.51 4.28 19.67
C SER A 166 25.11 3.70 19.84
N PHE A 167 24.99 2.70 20.72
CA PHE A 167 23.68 2.13 21.09
C PHE A 167 22.76 3.14 21.78
N LYS A 168 23.31 4.23 22.33
CA LYS A 168 22.55 5.29 23.00
C LYS A 168 21.69 6.12 22.04
N ASP A 169 21.95 6.03 20.73
CA ASP A 169 21.19 6.74 19.71
C ASP A 169 19.87 6.00 19.36
N PHE A 170 19.68 4.79 19.89
CA PHE A 170 18.53 3.95 19.62
C PHE A 170 17.36 4.22 20.59
N PRO A 171 16.10 4.01 20.15
CA PRO A 171 15.70 3.52 18.83
C PRO A 171 15.75 4.60 17.75
N ILE A 172 16.15 4.21 16.54
CA ILE A 172 16.15 5.10 15.38
C ILE A 172 14.95 4.78 14.50
N ARG A 173 14.17 5.81 14.17
CA ARG A 173 12.98 5.68 13.32
C ARG A 173 13.07 6.71 12.19
N LEU A 174 13.23 6.25 10.96
CA LEU A 174 13.47 7.10 9.80
C LEU A 174 12.47 6.77 8.70
N TYR A 175 11.76 7.77 8.20
CA TYR A 175 10.79 7.57 7.12
C TYR A 175 10.97 8.56 6.00
N GLN A 176 10.40 8.24 4.85
CA GLN A 176 10.26 9.16 3.73
C GLN A 176 8.88 9.00 3.11
N ILE A 177 8.50 10.00 2.32
CA ILE A 177 7.39 9.88 1.37
C ILE A 177 7.96 10.27 0.02
N THR A 178 8.17 9.27 -0.83
CA THR A 178 8.87 9.46 -2.11
C THR A 178 8.31 8.54 -3.19
N ARG A 179 8.76 8.74 -4.42
CA ARG A 179 8.40 7.90 -5.55
C ARG A 179 9.13 6.56 -5.48
N LYS A 180 8.44 5.52 -5.92
CA LYS A 180 8.90 4.15 -6.06
C LYS A 180 8.64 3.70 -7.48
N TYR A 181 9.50 2.81 -7.95
CA TYR A 181 9.50 2.34 -9.32
C TYR A 181 9.50 0.82 -9.34
N ARG A 182 8.44 0.21 -9.87
CA ARG A 182 8.33 -1.23 -10.08
C ARG A 182 7.94 -1.47 -11.52
N ASP A 183 8.69 -2.27 -12.25
CA ASP A 183 8.37 -2.59 -13.64
C ASP A 183 7.26 -3.64 -13.72
N GLU A 184 6.09 -3.26 -13.20
CA GLU A 184 4.89 -4.07 -13.18
C GLU A 184 4.53 -4.50 -14.61
N LEU A 185 4.45 -5.82 -14.83
CA LEU A 185 4.19 -6.41 -16.14
C LEU A 185 2.80 -6.01 -16.66
N ARG A 186 1.82 -5.90 -15.76
CA ARG A 186 0.42 -5.59 -16.10
C ARG A 186 -0.14 -4.52 -15.16
N PRO A 187 0.24 -3.24 -15.34
CA PRO A 187 -0.33 -2.16 -14.55
C PRO A 187 -1.82 -2.01 -14.88
N ARG A 188 -2.66 -1.91 -13.85
CA ARG A 188 -4.12 -1.95 -13.97
C ARG A 188 -4.78 -1.14 -12.86
N SER A 189 -6.05 -0.78 -13.08
CA SER A 189 -6.88 -0.07 -12.10
C SER A 189 -6.27 1.26 -11.62
N GLY A 190 -5.61 1.98 -12.54
CA GLY A 190 -5.13 3.34 -12.27
C GLY A 190 -4.03 3.41 -11.21
N LEU A 191 -4.31 4.14 -10.12
CA LEU A 191 -3.38 4.33 -9.01
C LEU A 191 -3.23 3.10 -8.10
N LEU A 192 -4.08 2.08 -8.26
CA LEU A 192 -4.04 0.89 -7.41
C LEU A 192 -2.83 0.00 -7.73
N ARG A 193 -2.49 -0.16 -9.02
CA ARG A 193 -1.35 -0.95 -9.46
C ARG A 193 -0.64 -0.28 -10.64
N SER A 194 0.41 0.48 -10.32
CA SER A 194 1.16 1.32 -11.25
C SER A 194 2.65 1.00 -11.24
N ARG A 195 3.38 1.49 -12.24
CA ARG A 195 4.83 1.32 -12.38
C ARG A 195 5.63 2.40 -11.66
N GLU A 196 5.04 3.59 -11.55
CA GLU A 196 5.52 4.69 -10.72
C GLU A 196 4.42 5.08 -9.74
N PHE A 197 4.75 5.14 -8.45
CA PHE A 197 3.81 5.52 -7.39
C PHE A 197 4.52 6.19 -6.23
N THR A 198 3.78 6.96 -5.43
CA THR A 198 4.29 7.51 -4.17
C THR A 198 3.98 6.55 -3.02
N MET A 199 4.97 6.31 -2.17
CA MET A 199 4.85 5.48 -0.98
C MET A 199 5.47 6.21 0.21
N LYS A 200 4.83 6.08 1.38
CA LYS A 200 5.50 6.32 2.64
C LYS A 200 6.18 5.03 3.05
N ASP A 201 7.47 5.05 3.32
CA ASP A 201 8.24 3.93 3.86
C ASP A 201 9.01 4.38 5.10
N LEU A 202 8.79 3.68 6.21
CA LEU A 202 9.44 3.87 7.50
C LEU A 202 10.36 2.67 7.75
N TYR A 203 11.54 2.94 8.30
CA TYR A 203 12.49 1.94 8.73
C TYR A 203 12.87 2.21 10.19
N THR A 204 12.85 1.17 10.99
CA THR A 204 13.21 1.25 12.41
C THR A 204 14.43 0.41 12.69
N PHE A 205 15.30 0.90 13.55
CA PHE A 205 16.50 0.21 13.99
C PHE A 205 16.50 0.18 15.51
N ASP A 206 16.66 -1.02 16.05
CA ASP A 206 16.73 -1.39 17.45
C ASP A 206 17.99 -2.24 17.68
N PHE A 207 18.52 -2.28 18.90
CA PHE A 207 19.66 -3.16 19.21
C PHE A 207 19.24 -4.53 19.77
N SER A 208 17.96 -4.67 20.16
CA SER A 208 17.39 -5.90 20.73
C SER A 208 16.12 -6.34 19.98
N PRO A 209 15.89 -7.64 19.75
CA PRO A 209 14.67 -8.15 19.14
C PRO A 209 13.40 -7.82 19.95
N SER A 210 13.48 -7.79 21.29
CA SER A 210 12.36 -7.41 22.16
C SER A 210 11.91 -5.98 21.90
N LEU A 211 12.85 -5.04 21.86
CA LEU A 211 12.61 -3.62 21.58
C LEU A 211 12.12 -3.41 20.15
N ALA A 212 12.69 -4.13 19.18
CA ALA A 212 12.23 -4.11 17.79
C ALA A 212 10.77 -4.56 17.67
N LEU A 213 10.36 -5.59 18.42
CA LEU A 213 8.98 -6.07 18.43
C LEU A 213 8.03 -5.06 19.10
N LEU A 214 8.45 -4.41 20.19
CA LEU A 214 7.69 -3.31 20.79
C LEU A 214 7.51 -2.15 19.80
N THR A 215 8.57 -1.76 19.09
CA THR A 215 8.50 -0.75 18.03
C THR A 215 7.53 -1.19 16.93
N TYR A 216 7.57 -2.46 16.50
CA TYR A 216 6.68 -3.02 15.50
C TYR A 216 5.19 -2.88 15.87
N HIS A 217 4.82 -3.25 17.09
CA HIS A 217 3.44 -3.09 17.59
C HIS A 217 3.03 -1.62 17.63
N LYS A 218 3.90 -0.73 18.11
CA LYS A 218 3.64 0.71 18.16
C LYS A 218 3.41 1.32 16.76
N VAL A 219 4.16 0.88 15.75
CA VAL A 219 3.94 1.34 14.37
C VAL A 219 2.60 0.82 13.84
N ARG A 220 2.22 -0.43 14.13
CA ARG A 220 0.92 -0.98 13.74
C ARG A 220 -0.24 -0.18 14.34
N GLU A 221 -0.18 0.17 15.62
CA GLU A 221 -1.16 1.06 16.26
C GLU A 221 -1.21 2.43 15.58
N THR A 222 -0.06 2.99 15.22
CA THR A 222 0.00 4.27 14.49
C THR A 222 -0.67 4.19 13.11
N TYR A 223 -0.57 3.05 12.42
CA TYR A 223 -1.27 2.84 11.14
C TYR A 223 -2.79 2.72 11.33
N ILE A 224 -3.24 2.02 12.37
CA ILE A 224 -4.64 1.95 12.79
C ILE A 224 -5.19 3.37 12.98
N ASP A 225 -4.47 4.24 13.70
CA ASP A 225 -4.87 5.63 13.93
C ASP A 225 -4.98 6.44 12.62
N ILE A 226 -4.03 6.26 11.69
CA ILE A 226 -4.07 6.89 10.36
C ILE A 226 -5.33 6.46 9.59
N PHE A 227 -5.61 5.17 9.52
CA PHE A 227 -6.76 4.66 8.78
C PHE A 227 -8.10 5.01 9.44
N ASN A 228 -8.16 5.02 10.77
CA ASN A 228 -9.32 5.49 11.53
C ASN A 228 -9.63 6.97 11.21
N GLU A 229 -8.60 7.82 11.12
CA GLU A 229 -8.77 9.23 10.81
C GLU A 229 -9.17 9.49 9.34
N LEU A 230 -8.81 8.60 8.42
CA LEU A 230 -9.32 8.58 7.05
C LEU A 230 -10.78 8.12 6.97
N LYS A 231 -11.32 7.52 8.03
CA LYS A 231 -12.69 6.97 8.11
C LYS A 231 -13.01 6.04 6.93
N ILE A 232 -12.05 5.19 6.57
CA ILE A 232 -12.20 4.11 5.59
C ILE A 232 -12.18 2.77 6.33
N PRO A 233 -13.00 1.77 5.93
CA PRO A 233 -12.94 0.46 6.54
C PRO A 233 -11.61 -0.22 6.17
N TYR A 234 -11.05 -1.02 7.06
CA TYR A 234 -9.88 -1.82 6.75
C TYR A 234 -9.90 -3.13 7.54
N LEU A 235 -9.19 -4.11 7.01
CA LEU A 235 -8.88 -5.38 7.66
C LEU A 235 -7.38 -5.42 7.91
N GLN A 236 -6.98 -5.84 9.11
CA GLN A 236 -5.58 -6.09 9.40
C GLN A 236 -5.34 -7.60 9.30
N ALA A 237 -4.68 -8.04 8.25
CA ALA A 237 -4.43 -9.44 7.98
C ALA A 237 -2.99 -9.82 8.36
N GLU A 238 -2.82 -10.99 8.98
CA GLU A 238 -1.52 -11.65 9.03
C GLU A 238 -1.11 -12.06 7.61
N ALA A 239 0.16 -11.86 7.26
CA ALA A 239 0.64 -12.06 5.89
C ALA A 239 2.00 -12.76 5.85
N ASP A 240 2.35 -13.31 4.69
CA ASP A 240 3.71 -13.80 4.44
C ASP A 240 4.69 -12.63 4.33
N SER A 241 5.95 -12.84 4.72
CA SER A 241 6.98 -11.80 4.64
C SER A 241 7.63 -11.68 3.25
N GLY A 242 7.37 -12.65 2.35
CA GLY A 242 7.76 -12.61 0.95
C GLY A 242 9.26 -12.34 0.71
N ASP A 243 9.55 -11.66 -0.40
CA ASP A 243 10.92 -11.30 -0.79
C ASP A 243 11.56 -10.19 0.05
N ILE A 244 10.74 -9.41 0.76
CA ILE A 244 11.21 -8.44 1.77
C ILE A 244 11.89 -9.19 2.91
N GLY A 245 11.39 -10.38 3.26
CA GLY A 245 11.89 -11.23 4.33
C GLY A 245 11.49 -10.72 5.73
N GLY A 246 11.80 -11.51 6.75
CA GLY A 246 11.36 -11.26 8.12
C GLY A 246 10.70 -12.49 8.73
N SER A 247 10.19 -12.35 9.95
CA SER A 247 9.52 -13.45 10.67
C SER A 247 8.09 -13.13 11.10
N LEU A 248 7.65 -11.89 10.93
CA LEU A 248 6.30 -11.44 11.28
C LEU A 248 5.90 -10.29 10.36
N SER A 249 4.75 -10.40 9.71
CA SER A 249 4.21 -9.32 8.91
C SER A 249 2.68 -9.21 8.99
N HIS A 250 2.19 -7.99 8.83
CA HIS A 250 0.76 -7.69 8.76
C HIS A 250 0.48 -6.70 7.64
N GLU A 251 -0.55 -7.01 6.86
CA GLU A 251 -1.09 -6.19 5.79
C GLU A 251 -2.36 -5.48 6.25
N PHE A 252 -2.54 -4.27 5.74
CA PHE A 252 -3.74 -3.47 5.94
C PHE A 252 -4.50 -3.42 4.63
N HIS A 253 -5.69 -3.99 4.63
CA HIS A 253 -6.49 -4.27 3.45
C HIS A 253 -7.77 -3.47 3.44
N PHE A 254 -8.11 -2.87 2.31
CA PHE A 254 -9.42 -2.27 2.09
C PHE A 254 -10.34 -3.26 1.37
N PRO A 255 -11.41 -3.78 1.99
CA PRO A 255 -12.30 -4.76 1.35
C PRO A 255 -13.09 -4.12 0.20
N THR A 256 -12.91 -4.64 -1.01
CA THR A 256 -13.65 -4.21 -2.20
C THR A 256 -13.60 -5.28 -3.28
N SER A 257 -14.66 -5.34 -4.09
CA SER A 257 -14.76 -6.27 -5.21
C SER A 257 -13.70 -6.05 -6.29
N THR A 258 -13.12 -4.84 -6.38
CA THR A 258 -12.04 -4.49 -7.31
C THR A 258 -10.65 -4.93 -6.82
N GLY A 259 -10.57 -5.39 -5.56
CA GLY A 259 -9.35 -5.84 -4.92
C GLY A 259 -8.75 -7.07 -5.59
N GLU A 260 -7.42 -7.14 -5.56
CA GLU A 260 -6.66 -8.24 -6.13
C GLU A 260 -6.30 -9.29 -5.09
N ASP A 261 -6.24 -8.89 -3.83
CA ASP A 261 -5.85 -9.75 -2.73
C ASP A 261 -7.06 -10.47 -2.15
N HIS A 262 -6.83 -11.69 -1.67
CA HIS A 262 -7.84 -12.54 -1.04
C HIS A 262 -7.51 -12.61 0.45
N VAL A 263 -8.42 -12.11 1.28
CA VAL A 263 -8.24 -12.03 2.74
C VAL A 263 -9.36 -12.79 3.42
N PHE A 264 -9.02 -13.71 4.31
CA PHE A 264 -9.99 -14.45 5.12
C PHE A 264 -10.18 -13.78 6.47
N THR A 265 -11.43 -13.66 6.91
CA THR A 265 -11.83 -13.23 8.25
C THR A 265 -12.64 -14.31 8.93
N CYS A 266 -12.53 -14.50 10.24
CA CYS A 266 -13.42 -15.39 10.99
C CYS A 266 -14.73 -14.70 11.39
N SER A 267 -15.84 -15.46 11.40
CA SER A 267 -17.16 -14.99 11.84
C SER A 267 -17.34 -14.85 13.35
N GLN A 268 -16.43 -15.39 14.17
CA GLN A 268 -16.57 -15.45 15.64
C GLN A 268 -15.37 -14.94 16.45
N CYS A 269 -14.20 -14.76 15.82
CA CYS A 269 -13.00 -14.25 16.50
C CYS A 269 -12.21 -13.30 15.59
N ASP A 270 -11.16 -12.68 16.13
CA ASP A 270 -10.36 -11.67 15.43
C ASP A 270 -9.33 -12.26 14.43
N TYR A 271 -9.51 -13.51 13.99
CA TYR A 271 -8.62 -14.12 13.01
C TYR A 271 -8.83 -13.49 11.63
N VAL A 272 -7.76 -12.89 11.12
CA VAL A 272 -7.70 -12.33 9.77
C VAL A 272 -6.35 -12.68 9.15
N ALA A 273 -6.34 -13.28 7.98
CA ALA A 273 -5.12 -13.68 7.29
C ALA A 273 -5.25 -13.51 5.77
N ASN A 274 -4.16 -13.14 5.12
CA ASN A 274 -4.03 -13.21 3.67
C ASN A 274 -4.11 -14.69 3.25
N GLU A 275 -4.70 -14.98 2.09
CA GLU A 275 -4.79 -16.32 1.51
C GLU A 275 -3.47 -17.09 1.54
N ASP A 276 -2.34 -16.43 1.33
CA ASP A 276 -1.02 -17.06 1.32
C ASP A 276 -0.61 -17.64 2.70
N LEU A 277 -1.14 -17.08 3.79
CA LEU A 277 -0.86 -17.52 5.17
C LEU A 277 -2.09 -18.17 5.85
N ALA A 278 -3.28 -18.02 5.27
CA ALA A 278 -4.51 -18.46 5.89
C ALA A 278 -4.51 -19.99 6.11
N GLU A 279 -4.94 -20.40 7.30
CA GLU A 279 -5.06 -21.80 7.68
C GLU A 279 -6.53 -22.14 7.95
N THR A 280 -6.85 -23.43 7.86
CA THR A 280 -8.17 -23.98 8.22
C THR A 280 -7.99 -25.26 9.03
N ILE A 281 -9.00 -25.65 9.80
CA ILE A 281 -9.01 -26.97 10.44
C ILE A 281 -9.08 -28.03 9.35
N ILE A 282 -8.03 -28.83 9.26
CA ILE A 282 -7.97 -29.94 8.30
C ILE A 282 -8.86 -31.08 8.83
N PRO A 283 -9.89 -31.53 8.07
CA PRO A 283 -10.68 -32.68 8.47
C PRO A 283 -9.82 -33.94 8.48
N GLU A 284 -10.06 -34.84 9.45
CA GLU A 284 -9.38 -36.14 9.47
C GLU A 284 -9.69 -36.92 8.20
N ARG A 285 -8.66 -37.56 7.63
CA ARG A 285 -8.81 -38.39 6.42
C ARG A 285 -9.82 -39.49 6.69
N THR A 286 -10.93 -39.49 5.94
CA THR A 286 -11.97 -40.49 6.09
C THR A 286 -11.43 -41.88 5.72
N LYS A 287 -11.49 -42.81 6.68
CA LYS A 287 -11.36 -44.25 6.41
C LYS A 287 -12.64 -44.66 5.69
N SER A 288 -12.60 -44.76 4.37
CA SER A 288 -13.70 -45.36 3.61
C SER A 288 -13.41 -46.86 3.49
N ASP A 289 -14.32 -47.70 3.95
CA ASP A 289 -14.25 -49.18 3.89
C ASP A 289 -14.52 -49.73 2.47
N VAL A 290 -14.27 -48.95 1.42
CA VAL A 290 -14.48 -49.40 0.03
C VAL A 290 -13.25 -50.18 -0.41
N TYR A 291 -13.28 -51.50 -0.19
CA TYR A 291 -12.30 -52.44 -0.71
C TYR A 291 -12.19 -52.33 -2.23
N ILE A 292 -10.97 -52.10 -2.73
CA ILE A 292 -10.59 -52.15 -4.14
C ILE A 292 -10.73 -53.60 -4.64
N SER A 293 -11.95 -54.05 -4.91
CA SER A 293 -12.18 -55.38 -5.50
C SER A 293 -13.00 -55.36 -6.79
N ASN A 294 -13.70 -54.27 -7.13
CA ASN A 294 -14.41 -54.14 -8.40
C ASN A 294 -14.28 -52.72 -8.98
N LEU A 295 -13.27 -52.53 -9.86
CA LEU A 295 -13.14 -51.34 -10.71
C LEU A 295 -14.15 -51.41 -11.87
N SER A 296 -15.41 -51.12 -11.58
CA SER A 296 -16.40 -50.77 -12.60
C SER A 296 -16.99 -49.38 -12.39
N HIS A 297 -16.68 -48.71 -11.27
CA HIS A 297 -17.07 -47.33 -10.99
C HIS A 297 -15.81 -46.50 -10.68
N PRO A 298 -15.66 -45.31 -11.30
CA PRO A 298 -14.45 -44.50 -11.17
C PRO A 298 -14.21 -44.12 -9.71
N ILE A 299 -12.94 -43.91 -9.37
CA ILE A 299 -12.45 -43.24 -8.15
C ILE A 299 -13.14 -41.87 -8.10
N SER A 300 -14.38 -41.79 -7.60
CA SER A 300 -15.38 -40.94 -8.27
C SER A 300 -15.14 -39.44 -8.16
N ASN A 301 -14.25 -38.99 -7.27
CA ASN A 301 -14.01 -37.57 -7.02
C ASN A 301 -12.53 -37.19 -6.90
N THR A 302 -11.57 -38.10 -7.13
CA THR A 302 -10.14 -37.74 -7.06
C THR A 302 -9.68 -37.15 -8.38
N GLN A 303 -9.12 -35.95 -8.31
CA GLN A 303 -8.53 -35.22 -9.43
C GLN A 303 -7.00 -35.22 -9.35
N LEU A 304 -6.37 -34.99 -10.50
CA LEU A 304 -4.93 -34.87 -10.64
C LEU A 304 -4.60 -33.55 -11.35
N TRP A 305 -3.85 -32.68 -10.67
CA TRP A 305 -3.26 -31.49 -11.26
C TRP A 305 -1.76 -31.71 -11.51
N ARG A 306 -1.18 -31.04 -12.52
CA ARG A 306 0.26 -31.15 -12.83
C ARG A 306 0.96 -29.81 -12.94
N GLY A 307 2.20 -29.77 -12.46
CA GLY A 307 3.12 -28.64 -12.58
C GLY A 307 4.55 -29.09 -12.89
N PHE A 308 5.47 -28.14 -12.99
CA PHE A 308 6.90 -28.41 -13.21
C PHE A 308 7.77 -27.73 -12.16
N SER A 309 8.98 -28.24 -11.97
CA SER A 309 10.07 -27.46 -11.37
C SER A 309 10.53 -26.34 -12.31
N ARG A 310 11.19 -25.31 -11.77
CA ARG A 310 11.72 -24.15 -12.53
C ARG A 310 12.68 -24.54 -13.66
N ASP A 311 13.49 -25.56 -13.43
CA ASP A 311 14.40 -26.13 -14.43
C ASP A 311 13.71 -27.09 -15.42
N LYS A 312 12.42 -27.37 -15.20
CA LYS A 312 11.57 -28.28 -15.98
C LYS A 312 12.10 -29.72 -16.03
N SER A 313 12.91 -30.14 -15.06
CA SER A 313 13.43 -31.51 -14.93
C SER A 313 12.53 -32.43 -14.10
N THR A 314 11.66 -31.87 -13.27
CA THR A 314 10.75 -32.59 -12.38
C THR A 314 9.29 -32.31 -12.73
N LEU A 315 8.50 -33.36 -12.94
CA LEU A 315 7.05 -33.29 -13.05
C LEU A 315 6.42 -33.42 -11.66
N ILE A 316 5.57 -32.46 -11.32
CA ILE A 316 4.89 -32.42 -10.03
C ILE A 316 3.43 -32.81 -10.26
N ASN A 317 2.98 -33.86 -9.57
CA ASN A 317 1.61 -34.32 -9.57
C ASN A 317 0.96 -33.94 -8.24
N VAL A 318 -0.21 -33.31 -8.26
CA VAL A 318 -0.99 -33.03 -7.05
C VAL A 318 -2.31 -33.78 -7.12
N TRP A 319 -2.50 -34.72 -6.19
CA TRP A 319 -3.71 -35.53 -6.06
C TRP A 319 -4.61 -34.90 -5.00
N TYR A 320 -5.87 -34.64 -5.36
CA TYR A 320 -6.85 -34.01 -4.45
C TYR A 320 -8.26 -34.52 -4.73
N GLN A 321 -9.20 -34.27 -3.82
CA GLN A 321 -10.59 -34.71 -3.96
C GLN A 321 -11.54 -33.52 -4.08
N GLU A 322 -12.49 -33.56 -5.02
CA GLU A 322 -13.52 -32.52 -5.13
C GLU A 322 -14.69 -32.78 -4.15
N PRO A 323 -15.06 -31.77 -3.34
CA PRO A 323 -16.21 -31.85 -2.45
C PRO A 323 -17.52 -31.65 -3.24
N GLY A 324 -18.04 -32.71 -3.86
CA GLY A 324 -19.41 -32.78 -4.42
C GLY A 324 -19.75 -31.76 -5.53
N PRO A 325 -20.99 -31.77 -6.05
CA PRO A 325 -21.38 -30.93 -7.17
C PRO A 325 -21.74 -29.52 -6.67
N SER A 326 -20.75 -28.65 -6.48
CA SER A 326 -20.98 -27.23 -6.17
C SER A 326 -19.98 -26.33 -6.89
N LEU A 327 -20.49 -25.64 -7.91
CA LEU A 327 -20.02 -24.39 -8.51
C LEU A 327 -18.55 -24.35 -8.97
N THR A 328 -18.39 -24.67 -10.25
CA THR A 328 -17.29 -24.23 -11.11
C THR A 328 -17.10 -22.71 -10.99
N ALA A 329 -16.18 -22.26 -10.15
CA ALA A 329 -15.59 -20.94 -10.29
C ALA A 329 -14.68 -20.99 -11.54
N GLN A 330 -15.04 -20.17 -12.52
CA GLN A 330 -14.35 -20.07 -13.81
C GLN A 330 -12.85 -19.76 -13.59
N GLY A 331 -11.99 -20.67 -14.07
CA GLY A 331 -10.68 -20.31 -14.64
C GLY A 331 -9.50 -20.05 -13.71
N SER A 332 -9.51 -20.45 -12.43
CA SER A 332 -8.29 -20.43 -11.60
C SER A 332 -7.99 -21.80 -10.98
N SER A 333 -6.71 -22.19 -10.93
CA SER A 333 -6.28 -23.45 -10.32
C SER A 333 -6.76 -23.56 -8.87
N ARG A 334 -7.40 -24.70 -8.54
CA ARG A 334 -7.85 -25.06 -7.18
C ARG A 334 -6.67 -25.28 -6.21
N ILE A 335 -5.47 -25.49 -6.75
CA ILE A 335 -4.27 -25.77 -5.98
C ILE A 335 -3.74 -24.49 -5.33
N SER A 336 -3.42 -24.56 -4.05
CA SER A 336 -2.68 -23.51 -3.36
C SER A 336 -1.21 -23.57 -3.77
N PHE A 337 -0.81 -22.66 -4.67
CA PHE A 337 0.59 -22.55 -5.12
C PHE A 337 1.51 -22.12 -3.98
N GLY A 338 1.04 -21.29 -3.05
CA GLY A 338 1.78 -20.92 -1.85
C GLY A 338 2.12 -22.14 -1.00
N SER A 339 1.12 -22.98 -0.69
CA SER A 339 1.32 -24.22 0.08
C SER A 339 2.25 -25.20 -0.65
N LEU A 340 2.11 -25.33 -1.97
CA LEU A 340 2.99 -26.20 -2.77
C LEU A 340 4.44 -25.69 -2.80
N LYS A 341 4.64 -24.38 -2.93
CA LYS A 341 5.97 -23.73 -2.92
C LYS A 341 6.63 -23.83 -1.54
N ALA A 342 5.87 -23.77 -0.45
CA ALA A 342 6.39 -23.98 0.90
C ALA A 342 6.95 -25.41 1.09
N ILE A 343 6.30 -26.41 0.49
CA ILE A 343 6.75 -27.82 0.55
C ILE A 343 7.83 -28.12 -0.50
N TYR A 344 7.79 -27.45 -1.65
CA TYR A 344 8.71 -27.64 -2.76
C TYR A 344 9.11 -26.28 -3.40
N PRO A 345 10.16 -25.62 -2.86
CA PRO A 345 10.57 -24.28 -3.30
C PRO A 345 10.97 -24.15 -4.78
N GLU A 346 11.38 -25.26 -5.40
CA GLU A 346 11.75 -25.36 -6.82
C GLU A 346 10.55 -25.38 -7.76
N PHE A 347 9.32 -25.33 -7.23
CA PHE A 347 8.09 -25.25 -8.03
C PHE A 347 8.06 -23.98 -8.90
N ASP A 348 7.67 -24.14 -10.17
CA ASP A 348 7.43 -23.06 -11.11
C ASP A 348 5.98 -22.57 -11.05
N THR A 349 5.77 -21.43 -10.40
CA THR A 349 4.43 -20.81 -10.25
C THR A 349 3.95 -20.09 -11.53
N THR A 350 4.76 -20.02 -12.59
CA THR A 350 4.36 -19.35 -13.85
C THR A 350 3.52 -20.23 -14.75
N ILE A 351 3.47 -21.55 -14.48
CA ILE A 351 2.72 -22.54 -15.26
C ILE A 351 1.49 -22.97 -14.46
N ASP A 352 0.31 -22.63 -14.98
CA ASP A 352 -0.96 -22.87 -14.26
C ASP A 352 -1.42 -24.33 -14.29
N ASP A 353 -1.29 -25.03 -15.43
CA ASP A 353 -1.47 -26.49 -15.52
C ASP A 353 -0.59 -27.08 -16.63
N ALA A 354 0.39 -27.90 -16.23
CA ALA A 354 1.30 -28.60 -17.13
C ALA A 354 0.58 -29.64 -18.01
N SER A 355 -0.62 -30.08 -17.64
CA SER A 355 -1.39 -31.07 -18.40
C SER A 355 -1.71 -30.59 -19.82
N VAL A 356 -1.89 -29.29 -20.02
CA VAL A 356 -2.10 -28.68 -21.35
C VAL A 356 -0.88 -28.91 -22.23
N LEU A 357 0.32 -28.65 -21.70
CA LEU A 357 1.59 -28.84 -22.43
C LEU A 357 1.90 -30.31 -22.70
N LEU A 358 1.38 -31.23 -21.89
CA LEU A 358 1.58 -32.67 -22.00
C LEU A 358 0.52 -33.37 -22.88
N SER A 359 -0.57 -32.69 -23.22
CA SER A 359 -1.65 -33.21 -24.05
C SER A 359 -1.33 -33.03 -25.55
N ARG A 360 -1.17 -34.14 -26.29
CA ARG A 360 -0.74 -34.14 -27.70
C ARG A 360 -1.81 -33.65 -28.70
N ASN A 361 -3.05 -33.39 -28.29
CA ASN A 361 -4.19 -33.29 -29.22
C ASN A 361 -5.07 -32.02 -29.19
N GLN A 362 -4.69 -30.94 -28.49
CA GLN A 362 -5.42 -29.67 -28.60
C GLN A 362 -4.49 -28.46 -28.67
N VAL A 363 -3.82 -28.27 -29.81
CA VAL A 363 -3.29 -26.96 -30.19
C VAL A 363 -4.07 -26.46 -31.40
N SER A 364 -5.14 -25.72 -31.10
CA SER A 364 -5.76 -24.81 -32.07
C SER A 364 -4.74 -23.73 -32.44
N LYS A 365 -4.65 -23.46 -33.75
CA LYS A 365 -3.72 -22.54 -34.41
C LYS A 365 -3.79 -21.10 -33.88
N SER A 366 -3.05 -20.77 -32.84
CA SER A 366 -2.58 -19.41 -32.55
C SER A 366 -1.53 -19.50 -31.45
N LEU A 367 -0.36 -18.89 -31.66
CA LEU A 367 0.92 -19.07 -30.92
C LEU A 367 1.87 -20.09 -31.58
N VAL A 368 2.31 -19.77 -32.81
CA VAL A 368 3.53 -20.38 -33.38
C VAL A 368 4.62 -19.31 -33.34
N GLN A 369 5.34 -19.24 -32.22
CA GLN A 369 6.72 -18.72 -32.19
C GLN A 369 7.46 -19.07 -30.89
N GLU A 370 7.33 -20.30 -30.37
CA GLU A 370 8.31 -20.81 -29.41
C GLU A 370 8.82 -22.19 -29.84
N LYS A 371 10.15 -22.34 -29.80
CA LYS A 371 10.86 -23.58 -30.13
C LYS A 371 10.29 -24.72 -29.27
N LYS A 372 9.87 -25.80 -29.93
CA LYS A 372 9.52 -27.10 -29.31
C LYS A 372 10.69 -27.63 -28.48
N ILE A 373 10.72 -27.35 -27.18
CA ILE A 373 11.55 -28.06 -26.21
C ILE A 373 10.58 -28.97 -25.47
N GLN A 374 10.61 -30.27 -25.76
CA GLN A 374 9.99 -31.23 -24.85
C GLN A 374 10.80 -31.23 -23.55
N PRO A 375 10.19 -31.02 -22.38
CA PRO A 375 10.93 -31.01 -21.13
C PRO A 375 11.57 -32.38 -20.88
N ASN A 376 12.85 -32.40 -20.54
CA ASN A 376 13.60 -33.62 -20.22
C ASN A 376 13.31 -34.01 -18.76
N ILE A 377 12.16 -34.65 -18.54
CA ILE A 377 11.74 -35.05 -17.20
C ILE A 377 12.55 -36.25 -16.73
N GLN A 378 13.21 -36.09 -15.59
CA GLN A 378 14.01 -37.13 -14.93
C GLN A 378 13.36 -37.65 -13.66
N LYS A 379 12.47 -36.85 -13.05
CA LYS A 379 11.83 -37.14 -11.76
C LYS A 379 10.33 -36.81 -11.80
N ILE A 380 9.52 -37.62 -11.12
CA ILE A 380 8.11 -37.37 -10.85
C ILE A 380 7.89 -37.34 -9.34
N ILE A 381 7.23 -36.31 -8.82
CA ILE A 381 6.86 -36.22 -7.40
C ILE A 381 5.34 -36.11 -7.30
N ASN A 382 4.71 -37.05 -6.59
CA ASN A 382 3.30 -37.03 -6.25
C ASN A 382 3.10 -36.41 -4.86
N PHE A 383 2.51 -35.22 -4.79
CA PHE A 383 1.97 -34.65 -3.57
C PHE A 383 0.49 -35.04 -3.44
N ILE A 384 0.10 -35.49 -2.25
CA ILE A 384 -1.22 -36.06 -2.00
C ILE A 384 -1.90 -35.26 -0.91
N ASP A 385 -3.00 -34.59 -1.25
CA ASP A 385 -3.78 -33.78 -0.30
C ASP A 385 -4.35 -34.65 0.83
N CYS A 386 -4.50 -34.02 2.00
CA CYS A 386 -5.05 -34.63 3.21
C CYS A 386 -6.44 -35.24 3.02
N ARG A 387 -7.27 -34.68 2.12
CA ARG A 387 -8.65 -35.09 1.86
C ARG A 387 -8.76 -36.30 0.93
N VAL A 388 -7.67 -36.70 0.26
CA VAL A 388 -7.66 -37.91 -0.60
C VAL A 388 -7.88 -39.14 0.27
N ASN A 389 -8.87 -39.95 -0.06
CA ASN A 389 -9.19 -41.17 0.69
C ASN A 389 -8.01 -42.16 0.77
N THR A 390 -8.02 -43.01 1.81
CA THR A 390 -6.93 -43.97 2.08
C THR A 390 -6.66 -44.95 0.93
N PRO A 391 -7.68 -45.56 0.27
CA PRO A 391 -7.42 -46.47 -0.84
C PRO A 391 -6.69 -45.81 -2.02
N THR A 392 -7.05 -44.58 -2.35
CA THR A 392 -6.37 -43.84 -3.43
C THR A 392 -4.96 -43.42 -3.04
N LEU A 393 -4.75 -43.00 -1.78
CA LEU A 393 -3.41 -42.75 -1.25
C LEU A 393 -2.50 -43.96 -1.43
N GLU A 394 -2.95 -45.13 -0.99
CA GLU A 394 -2.19 -46.38 -1.09
C GLU A 394 -1.88 -46.73 -2.54
N ALA A 395 -2.84 -46.56 -3.45
CA ALA A 395 -2.63 -46.79 -4.88
C ALA A 395 -1.58 -45.83 -5.48
N VAL A 396 -1.59 -44.54 -5.12
CA VAL A 396 -0.58 -43.56 -5.58
C VAL A 396 0.80 -43.86 -4.99
N VAL A 397 0.87 -44.23 -3.71
CA VAL A 397 2.14 -44.56 -3.03
C VAL A 397 2.75 -45.84 -3.60
N ASN A 398 1.92 -46.84 -3.93
CA ASN A 398 2.36 -48.11 -4.51
C ASN A 398 2.60 -48.04 -6.04
N ASN A 399 2.52 -46.85 -6.64
CA ASN A 399 2.69 -46.64 -8.08
C ASN A 399 1.77 -47.54 -8.93
N ASP A 400 0.49 -47.64 -8.55
CA ASP A 400 -0.48 -48.51 -9.24
C ASP A 400 -0.55 -48.17 -10.74
N PRO A 401 -0.33 -49.15 -11.64
CA PRO A 401 -0.29 -48.91 -13.08
C PRO A 401 -1.63 -48.45 -13.67
N ARG A 402 -2.73 -48.59 -12.92
CA ARG A 402 -4.06 -48.12 -13.31
C ARG A 402 -4.22 -46.61 -13.14
N LEU A 403 -3.35 -45.98 -12.35
CA LEU A 403 -3.39 -44.54 -12.12
C LEU A 403 -2.55 -43.79 -13.16
N PRO A 404 -2.98 -42.59 -13.60
CA PRO A 404 -2.21 -41.77 -14.53
C PRO A 404 -1.03 -41.08 -13.83
N ILE A 405 -0.16 -41.79 -13.11
CA ILE A 405 1.03 -41.19 -12.47
C ILE A 405 1.99 -40.65 -13.54
N ILE A 406 2.26 -41.45 -14.56
CA ILE A 406 3.11 -41.11 -15.69
C ILE A 406 2.22 -40.66 -16.86
N PRO A 407 2.39 -39.44 -17.41
CA PRO A 407 1.68 -39.02 -18.60
C PRO A 407 1.97 -39.94 -19.80
N PRO A 408 0.96 -40.27 -20.64
CA PRO A 408 1.19 -41.09 -21.84
C PRO A 408 2.21 -40.49 -22.82
N SER A 409 2.37 -39.16 -22.82
CA SER A 409 3.32 -38.44 -23.67
C SER A 409 4.79 -38.62 -23.28
N LEU A 410 5.09 -39.14 -22.08
CA LEU A 410 6.45 -39.32 -21.56
C LEU A 410 7.10 -40.66 -21.92
N GLY A 411 6.36 -41.62 -22.48
CA GLY A 411 6.87 -42.80 -23.23
C GLY A 411 7.90 -43.72 -22.54
N ASP A 412 7.52 -44.99 -22.39
CA ASP A 412 8.28 -46.15 -21.88
C ASP A 412 8.74 -46.09 -20.39
N PRO A 413 8.13 -46.92 -19.49
CA PRO A 413 8.51 -47.01 -18.08
C PRO A 413 9.94 -47.53 -17.82
N ASN A 414 10.71 -47.92 -18.84
CA ASN A 414 12.12 -48.32 -18.71
C ASN A 414 13.13 -47.15 -18.72
N ALA A 415 12.68 -45.91 -18.98
CA ALA A 415 13.48 -44.74 -18.64
C ALA A 415 13.64 -44.70 -17.11
N ARG A 416 14.85 -44.45 -16.58
CA ARG A 416 15.15 -44.36 -15.14
C ARG A 416 14.48 -43.15 -14.46
N LEU A 417 13.15 -43.05 -14.55
CA LEU A 417 12.35 -42.01 -13.93
C LEU A 417 12.27 -42.31 -12.43
N GLN A 418 12.76 -41.39 -11.62
CA GLN A 418 12.61 -41.48 -10.18
C GLN A 418 11.20 -41.02 -9.81
N ILE A 419 10.39 -41.92 -9.22
CA ILE A 419 9.04 -41.61 -8.76
C ILE A 419 9.04 -41.57 -7.24
N GLU A 420 8.54 -40.46 -6.70
CA GLU A 420 8.43 -40.23 -5.26
C GLU A 420 6.99 -39.82 -4.92
N SER A 421 6.46 -40.28 -3.79
CA SER A 421 5.11 -39.93 -3.33
C SER A 421 5.15 -39.43 -1.89
N ARG A 422 4.55 -38.26 -1.63
CA ARG A 422 4.54 -37.57 -0.33
C ARG A 422 3.11 -37.14 0.03
N HIS A 423 2.71 -37.41 1.27
CA HIS A 423 1.37 -37.05 1.78
C HIS A 423 1.41 -36.31 3.13
N LYS A 424 2.61 -36.17 3.71
CA LYS A 424 2.90 -35.49 4.96
C LYS A 424 4.25 -34.80 4.89
N ASP A 425 4.38 -33.70 5.58
CA ASP A 425 5.65 -33.01 5.79
C ASP A 425 6.57 -33.90 6.64
N PRO A 426 7.78 -34.24 6.17
CA PRO A 426 8.72 -35.08 6.93
C PRO A 426 9.23 -34.42 8.23
N SER A 427 9.22 -33.09 8.31
CA SER A 427 9.72 -32.35 9.47
C SER A 427 8.68 -32.21 10.59
N THR A 428 7.43 -31.96 10.22
CA THR A 428 6.34 -31.71 11.18
C THR A 428 5.39 -32.91 11.35
N GLY A 429 5.42 -33.87 10.42
CA GLY A 429 4.48 -35.00 10.37
C GLY A 429 3.05 -34.62 9.97
N LYS A 430 2.77 -33.33 9.71
CA LYS A 430 1.44 -32.83 9.34
C LYS A 430 1.08 -33.27 7.91
N ALA A 431 -0.19 -33.61 7.70
CA ALA A 431 -0.72 -33.91 6.36
C ALA A 431 -0.75 -32.62 5.51
N TYR A 432 -0.55 -32.77 4.20
CA TYR A 432 -0.55 -31.61 3.30
C TYR A 432 -1.98 -31.10 3.04
N ASN A 433 -2.21 -29.81 3.24
CA ASN A 433 -3.37 -29.10 2.71
C ASN A 433 -2.91 -28.33 1.46
N LEU A 434 -3.27 -28.83 0.28
CA LEU A 434 -2.77 -28.36 -1.02
C LEU A 434 -3.83 -27.58 -1.81
N LEU A 435 -5.02 -27.43 -1.23
CA LEU A 435 -6.13 -26.71 -1.85
C LEU A 435 -6.23 -25.30 -1.29
N ARG A 436 -6.64 -24.35 -2.15
CA ARG A 436 -7.01 -23.00 -1.72
C ARG A 436 -8.18 -23.08 -0.75
N LEU A 437 -8.15 -22.24 0.29
CA LEU A 437 -9.26 -22.12 1.22
C LEU A 437 -10.50 -21.58 0.53
N GLN A 438 -11.66 -21.92 1.08
CA GLN A 438 -12.95 -21.48 0.56
C GLN A 438 -13.75 -20.73 1.63
N ASP A 439 -14.77 -20.00 1.17
CA ASP A 439 -15.81 -19.53 2.07
C ASP A 439 -16.40 -20.69 2.88
N GLU A 440 -16.71 -20.41 4.15
CA GLU A 440 -17.28 -21.33 5.13
C GLU A 440 -16.32 -22.41 5.67
N ASP A 441 -15.06 -22.44 5.24
CA ASP A 441 -14.02 -23.27 5.86
C ASP A 441 -13.89 -22.97 7.36
N LEU A 442 -13.50 -23.97 8.16
CA LEU A 442 -13.46 -23.82 9.62
C LEU A 442 -12.29 -22.95 10.09
N CYS A 443 -12.55 -22.05 11.02
CA CYS A 443 -11.52 -21.21 11.61
C CYS A 443 -10.51 -22.05 12.41
N PRO A 444 -9.19 -21.86 12.23
CA PRO A 444 -8.17 -22.60 12.95
C PRO A 444 -7.97 -22.14 14.40
N ARG A 445 -8.54 -20.98 14.79
CA ARG A 445 -8.28 -20.33 16.09
C ARG A 445 -9.41 -20.42 17.10
N CYS A 446 -10.62 -20.72 16.67
CA CYS A 446 -11.77 -20.79 17.56
C CYS A 446 -12.67 -21.97 17.20
N ASN A 447 -13.43 -22.44 18.17
CA ASN A 447 -14.33 -23.56 17.97
C ASN A 447 -15.69 -23.05 17.46
N GLY A 448 -16.07 -23.43 16.24
CA GLY A 448 -17.37 -23.10 15.63
C GLY A 448 -17.39 -21.85 14.74
N GLY A 449 -16.26 -21.14 14.59
CA GLY A 449 -16.14 -20.03 13.65
C GLY A 449 -15.88 -20.51 12.22
N HIS A 450 -16.38 -19.75 11.25
CA HIS A 450 -16.20 -20.00 9.82
C HIS A 450 -15.43 -18.87 9.17
N LEU A 451 -14.62 -19.19 8.17
CA LEU A 451 -13.84 -18.26 7.38
C LEU A 451 -14.71 -17.64 6.29
N LYS A 452 -14.55 -16.33 6.12
CA LYS A 452 -15.18 -15.56 5.06
C LYS A 452 -14.10 -14.88 4.23
N LEU A 453 -14.13 -15.11 2.94
CA LEU A 453 -13.25 -14.54 1.94
C LEU A 453 -13.71 -13.13 1.56
N HIS A 454 -12.77 -12.20 1.54
CA HIS A 454 -12.93 -10.86 1.03
C HIS A 454 -11.92 -10.63 -0.08
N LYS A 455 -12.37 -10.04 -1.19
CA LYS A 455 -11.44 -9.35 -2.08
C LYS A 455 -11.05 -8.03 -1.47
N ALA A 456 -9.79 -7.67 -1.56
CA ALA A 456 -9.29 -6.45 -0.94
C ALA A 456 -8.12 -5.82 -1.69
N ILE A 457 -7.87 -4.55 -1.39
CA ILE A 457 -6.70 -3.81 -1.84
C ILE A 457 -5.77 -3.59 -0.65
N GLU A 458 -4.55 -4.13 -0.72
CA GLU A 458 -3.50 -3.84 0.25
C GLU A 458 -3.10 -2.34 0.23
N LEU A 459 -3.43 -1.61 1.31
CA LEU A 459 -3.10 -0.20 1.50
C LEU A 459 -1.73 0.03 2.14
N GLY A 460 -1.27 -0.92 2.93
CA GLY A 460 0.01 -0.85 3.62
C GLY A 460 0.43 -2.19 4.21
N HIS A 461 1.72 -2.31 4.50
CA HIS A 461 2.35 -3.52 4.99
C HIS A 461 3.36 -3.17 6.08
N THR A 462 3.40 -3.98 7.12
CA THR A 462 4.35 -3.85 8.24
C THR A 462 5.14 -5.15 8.40
N PHE A 463 6.47 -5.06 8.39
CA PHE A 463 7.39 -6.19 8.48
C PHE A 463 8.32 -6.04 9.69
N PHE A 464 8.45 -7.13 10.45
CA PHE A 464 9.54 -7.34 11.38
C PHE A 464 10.68 -8.07 10.64
N LEU A 465 11.72 -7.33 10.30
CA LEU A 465 12.81 -7.81 9.44
C LEU A 465 13.90 -8.56 10.22
N GLY A 466 14.01 -8.32 11.54
CA GLY A 466 15.11 -8.82 12.35
C GLY A 466 16.46 -8.39 11.75
N THR A 467 17.33 -9.35 11.45
CA THR A 467 18.66 -9.09 10.89
C THR A 467 18.76 -9.26 9.36
N ARG A 468 17.63 -9.42 8.65
CA ARG A 468 17.58 -9.76 7.22
C ARG A 468 18.47 -8.90 6.32
N TYR A 469 18.61 -7.61 6.63
CA TYR A 469 19.43 -6.65 5.89
C TYR A 469 20.69 -6.23 6.63
N SER A 470 20.63 -6.12 7.97
CA SER A 470 21.77 -5.70 8.77
C SER A 470 22.90 -6.71 8.75
N GLU A 471 22.62 -8.01 8.66
CA GLU A 471 23.64 -9.05 8.58
C GLU A 471 24.38 -9.04 7.23
N PRO A 472 23.72 -9.13 6.05
CA PRO A 472 24.41 -9.05 4.75
C PRO A 472 25.12 -7.71 4.49
N LEU A 473 24.62 -6.62 5.08
CA LEU A 473 25.19 -5.28 4.90
C LEU A 473 26.16 -4.88 6.04
N MET A 474 26.41 -5.77 6.98
CA MET A 474 27.32 -5.58 8.13
C MET A 474 26.96 -4.38 9.04
N ALA A 475 25.67 -4.04 9.11
CA ALA A 475 25.14 -3.01 9.98
C ALA A 475 25.12 -3.50 11.43
N THR A 476 26.20 -3.16 12.13
CA THR A 476 26.52 -3.70 13.45
C THR A 476 26.84 -2.59 14.44
N LEU A 477 26.71 -2.91 15.73
CA LEU A 477 26.86 -1.95 16.80
C LEU A 477 27.37 -2.61 18.08
N ASN A 478 28.17 -1.87 18.85
CA ASN A 478 28.71 -2.36 20.12
C ASN A 478 27.78 -1.95 21.28
N VAL A 479 27.23 -2.94 22.00
CA VAL A 479 26.32 -2.75 23.13
C VAL A 479 26.96 -3.29 24.41
N PRO A 480 26.91 -2.58 25.55
CA PRO A 480 27.37 -3.11 26.82
C PRO A 480 26.64 -4.40 27.22
N VAL A 481 27.38 -5.39 27.72
CA VAL A 481 26.81 -6.69 28.12
C VAL A 481 25.71 -6.53 29.17
N GLU A 482 25.89 -5.61 30.13
CA GLU A 482 24.89 -5.28 31.15
C GLU A 482 23.54 -4.80 30.56
N VAL A 483 23.57 -4.15 29.39
CA VAL A 483 22.36 -3.69 28.70
C VAL A 483 21.68 -4.87 28.00
N LEU A 484 22.47 -5.78 27.40
CA LEU A 484 21.95 -6.99 26.76
C LEU A 484 21.33 -7.95 27.79
N GLU A 485 21.96 -8.10 28.96
CA GLU A 485 21.45 -8.91 30.07
C GLU A 485 20.10 -8.40 30.58
N ARG A 486 19.93 -7.07 30.73
CA ARG A 486 18.63 -6.47 31.11
C ARG A 486 17.52 -6.73 30.09
N GLU A 487 17.88 -6.82 28.82
CA GLU A 487 16.96 -7.14 27.72
C GLU A 487 16.72 -8.64 27.53
N ASN A 488 17.19 -9.49 28.46
CA ASN A 488 17.15 -10.96 28.37
C ASN A 488 17.80 -11.52 27.10
N MET A 489 18.70 -10.75 26.46
CA MET A 489 19.52 -11.19 25.34
C MET A 489 20.83 -11.77 25.87
N THR A 490 20.84 -13.03 26.29
CA THR A 490 22.11 -13.74 26.51
C THR A 490 22.21 -14.91 25.56
N LEU A 491 23.03 -14.76 24.52
CA LEU A 491 23.56 -15.90 23.77
C LEU A 491 24.45 -16.71 24.71
N ARG A 492 24.15 -18.00 24.81
CA ARG A 492 24.95 -18.99 25.53
C ARG A 492 26.36 -19.05 24.94
N CYS A 493 27.33 -18.49 25.64
CA CYS A 493 28.73 -18.91 25.56
C CYS A 493 29.30 -19.03 26.98
N LEU A 494 29.05 -20.18 27.61
CA LEU A 494 29.91 -20.69 28.68
C LEU A 494 31.22 -21.19 28.06
N SER A 495 32.13 -20.28 27.69
CA SER A 495 33.58 -20.56 27.53
C SER A 495 34.29 -19.32 26.98
N ASP A 496 34.59 -18.38 27.85
CA ASP A 496 35.94 -17.85 28.07
C ASP A 496 35.82 -16.58 28.91
N LYS A 497 36.33 -16.67 30.14
CA LYS A 497 36.43 -15.55 31.07
C LYS A 497 37.46 -14.54 30.55
N GLN A 498 37.09 -13.76 29.54
CA GLN A 498 37.71 -12.48 29.23
C GLN A 498 36.64 -11.39 29.16
N THR A 499 36.85 -10.41 30.03
CA THR A 499 36.27 -9.07 30.18
C THR A 499 35.93 -8.35 28.87
N LYS A 500 34.89 -8.80 28.15
CA LYS A 500 34.26 -7.97 27.11
C LYS A 500 33.23 -7.06 27.79
N SER A 501 33.54 -5.77 27.89
CA SER A 501 32.62 -4.74 28.38
C SER A 501 31.48 -4.42 27.38
N THR A 502 31.65 -4.80 26.11
CA THR A 502 30.67 -4.63 25.03
C THR A 502 30.68 -5.83 24.10
N GLU A 503 29.52 -6.09 23.48
CA GLU A 503 29.30 -7.12 22.49
C GLU A 503 28.81 -6.48 21.17
N LYS A 504 29.28 -7.04 20.05
CA LYS A 504 28.91 -6.57 18.72
C LYS A 504 27.65 -7.29 18.25
N VAL A 505 26.57 -6.55 18.04
CA VAL A 505 25.27 -7.09 17.60
C VAL A 505 24.88 -6.53 16.24
N PHE A 506 24.10 -7.29 15.48
CA PHE A 506 23.44 -6.78 14.28
C PHE A 506 22.21 -5.96 14.65
N MET A 507 22.01 -4.84 13.96
CA MET A 507 20.84 -4.00 14.19
C MET A 507 19.56 -4.78 13.85
N GLN A 508 18.58 -4.75 14.74
CA GLN A 508 17.26 -5.31 14.54
C GLN A 508 16.40 -4.31 13.78
N MET A 509 15.77 -4.76 12.70
CA MET A 509 15.09 -3.89 11.77
C MET A 509 13.60 -4.17 11.67
N GLY A 510 12.84 -3.12 11.37
CA GLY A 510 11.49 -3.21 10.84
C GLY A 510 11.34 -2.30 9.62
N CYS A 511 10.47 -2.66 8.68
CA CYS A 511 10.06 -1.77 7.60
C CYS A 511 8.54 -1.72 7.48
N TYR A 512 8.02 -0.55 7.15
CA TYR A 512 6.59 -0.27 7.21
C TYR A 512 6.23 0.62 6.01
N GLY A 513 5.36 0.16 5.13
CA GLY A 513 4.93 0.84 3.90
C GLY A 513 3.46 1.28 3.94
N ILE A 514 3.13 2.46 3.40
CA ILE A 514 1.76 2.86 3.03
C ILE A 514 1.83 3.38 1.59
N GLY A 515 1.02 2.79 0.70
CA GLY A 515 0.93 3.24 -0.68
C GLY A 515 0.12 4.52 -0.79
N MET A 516 0.79 5.69 -0.85
CA MET A 516 0.12 7.00 -0.89
C MET A 516 -0.79 7.17 -2.10
N SER A 517 -0.26 6.85 -3.29
CA SER A 517 -1.03 6.93 -4.53
C SER A 517 -2.15 5.91 -4.54
N ARG A 518 -1.88 4.68 -4.05
CA ARG A 518 -2.87 3.62 -3.92
C ARG A 518 -3.99 4.01 -2.98
N LEU A 519 -3.70 4.68 -1.87
CA LEU A 519 -4.70 5.14 -0.90
C LEU A 519 -5.65 6.19 -1.51
N ILE A 520 -5.13 7.11 -2.35
CA ILE A 520 -5.98 8.03 -3.12
C ILE A 520 -6.93 7.26 -4.05
N GLY A 521 -6.41 6.24 -4.75
CA GLY A 521 -7.21 5.35 -5.60
C GLY A 521 -8.27 4.58 -4.80
N ALA A 522 -7.89 3.99 -3.67
CA ALA A 522 -8.78 3.19 -2.84
C ALA A 522 -9.90 4.04 -2.22
N VAL A 523 -9.59 5.24 -1.73
CA VAL A 523 -10.60 6.19 -1.25
C VAL A 523 -11.59 6.56 -2.35
N ALA A 524 -11.11 6.81 -3.57
CA ALA A 524 -11.97 7.07 -4.71
C ALA A 524 -12.84 5.86 -5.06
N ASP A 525 -12.28 4.65 -5.00
CA ASP A 525 -13.01 3.40 -5.24
C ASP A 525 -14.13 3.17 -4.22
N THR A 526 -13.85 3.50 -2.96
CA THR A 526 -14.76 3.31 -1.82
C THR A 526 -15.91 4.32 -1.82
N LEU A 527 -15.57 5.60 -1.97
CA LEU A 527 -16.46 6.69 -1.59
C LEU A 527 -17.09 7.41 -2.78
N ALA A 528 -16.54 7.25 -3.99
CA ALA A 528 -17.16 7.85 -5.17
C ALA A 528 -18.54 7.24 -5.42
N ASP A 529 -19.46 8.08 -5.89
CA ASP A 529 -20.81 7.66 -6.26
C ASP A 529 -21.09 8.03 -7.74
N LYS A 530 -22.36 7.93 -8.16
CA LYS A 530 -22.77 8.23 -9.55
C LYS A 530 -22.51 9.68 -9.98
N LYS A 531 -22.43 10.63 -9.03
CA LYS A 531 -22.20 12.05 -9.31
C LYS A 531 -20.71 12.38 -9.41
N GLY A 532 -19.87 11.75 -8.61
CA GLY A 532 -18.46 12.07 -8.56
C GLY A 532 -17.71 11.53 -7.35
N LEU A 533 -16.50 12.03 -7.16
CA LEU A 533 -15.63 11.69 -6.03
C LEU A 533 -16.23 12.16 -4.70
N ASN A 534 -15.88 11.54 -3.57
CA ASN A 534 -16.34 11.98 -2.26
C ASN A 534 -15.21 11.75 -1.25
N TRP A 535 -14.63 12.82 -0.73
CA TRP A 535 -13.39 12.72 0.04
C TRP A 535 -13.64 12.70 1.56
N PRO A 536 -12.84 11.97 2.34
CA PRO A 536 -12.67 12.26 3.76
C PRO A 536 -12.19 13.71 3.93
N ARG A 537 -12.71 14.41 4.96
CA ARG A 537 -12.36 15.82 5.22
C ARG A 537 -10.86 16.05 5.20
N VAL A 538 -10.12 15.16 5.87
CA VAL A 538 -8.67 15.25 6.08
C VAL A 538 -7.84 15.24 4.80
N MET A 539 -8.38 14.77 3.67
CA MET A 539 -7.68 14.74 2.38
C MET A 539 -8.39 15.47 1.24
N ALA A 540 -9.60 15.99 1.46
CA ALA A 540 -10.36 16.69 0.43
C ALA A 540 -9.57 17.84 -0.18
N PRO A 541 -9.65 18.10 -1.51
CA PRO A 541 -8.87 19.16 -2.14
C PRO A 541 -9.17 20.53 -1.54
N TYR A 542 -10.42 20.81 -1.17
CA TYR A 542 -10.83 21.89 -0.27
C TYR A 542 -11.99 21.34 0.57
N GLU A 543 -12.16 21.83 1.79
CA GLU A 543 -13.25 21.39 2.67
C GLU A 543 -14.59 22.01 2.25
N VAL A 544 -14.55 23.26 1.81
CA VAL A 544 -15.75 24.03 1.42
C VAL A 544 -15.52 24.73 0.09
N VAL A 545 -16.46 24.57 -0.85
CA VAL A 545 -16.55 25.41 -2.05
C VAL A 545 -17.75 26.33 -1.96
N ILE A 546 -17.56 27.60 -2.33
CA ILE A 546 -18.63 28.60 -2.35
C ILE A 546 -18.95 28.93 -3.81
N ILE A 547 -20.24 28.81 -4.16
CA ILE A 547 -20.76 28.96 -5.52
C ILE A 547 -21.90 29.97 -5.52
N SER A 548 -21.82 31.01 -6.33
CA SER A 548 -22.92 31.97 -6.50
C SER A 548 -23.71 31.77 -7.78
N CYS A 549 -25.00 32.10 -7.73
CA CYS A 549 -25.75 32.45 -8.93
C CYS A 549 -25.19 33.74 -9.56
N LYS A 550 -25.44 33.90 -10.86
CA LYS A 550 -25.03 35.08 -11.63
C LYS A 550 -25.52 36.37 -10.96
N GLY A 551 -24.61 37.33 -10.74
CA GLY A 551 -24.91 38.62 -10.12
C GLY A 551 -24.84 38.64 -8.58
N LEU A 552 -24.50 37.50 -7.95
CA LEU A 552 -24.34 37.38 -6.49
C LEU A 552 -22.88 37.08 -6.09
N GLU A 553 -21.91 37.40 -6.96
CA GLU A 553 -20.48 37.14 -6.73
C GLU A 553 -19.95 37.87 -5.49
N VAL A 554 -20.40 39.11 -5.24
CA VAL A 554 -20.06 39.86 -4.02
C VAL A 554 -20.56 39.14 -2.77
N GLY A 555 -21.73 38.51 -2.83
CA GLY A 555 -22.26 37.71 -1.73
C GLY A 555 -21.41 36.47 -1.42
N ALA A 556 -20.87 35.81 -2.45
CA ALA A 556 -19.92 34.71 -2.25
C ALA A 556 -18.63 35.16 -1.59
N GLU A 557 -18.12 36.34 -1.94
CA GLU A 557 -16.96 36.94 -1.27
C GLU A 557 -17.24 37.28 0.20
N GLU A 558 -18.42 37.86 0.50
CA GLU A 558 -18.86 38.11 1.89
C GLU A 558 -18.92 36.82 2.72
N VAL A 559 -19.47 35.73 2.15
CA VAL A 559 -19.50 34.42 2.82
C VAL A 559 -18.11 33.84 3.03
N TYR A 560 -17.23 33.94 2.03
CA TYR A 560 -15.84 33.48 2.16
C TYR A 560 -15.13 34.22 3.30
N ASP A 561 -15.27 35.54 3.35
CA ASP A 561 -14.65 36.36 4.39
C ASP A 561 -15.20 36.02 5.77
N LYS A 562 -16.53 35.85 5.90
CA LYS A 562 -17.17 35.44 7.15
C LYS A 562 -16.65 34.11 7.68
N LEU A 563 -16.55 33.10 6.81
CA LEU A 563 -16.02 31.78 7.16
C LEU A 563 -14.51 31.84 7.47
N SER A 564 -13.77 32.73 6.83
CA SER A 564 -12.34 32.93 7.08
C SER A 564 -12.06 33.68 8.39
N GLU A 565 -12.90 34.64 8.78
CA GLU A 565 -12.76 35.39 10.04
C GLU A 565 -12.89 34.47 11.27
N ALA A 566 -13.77 33.47 11.19
CA ALA A 566 -13.91 32.48 12.26
C ALA A 566 -12.60 31.75 12.57
N ALA A 567 -11.76 31.52 11.55
CA ALA A 567 -10.44 30.93 11.69
C ALA A 567 -9.46 31.80 12.50
N ILE A 568 -9.60 33.13 12.44
CA ILE A 568 -8.77 34.07 13.21
C ILE A 568 -9.07 33.93 14.70
N LEU A 569 -10.35 33.78 15.05
CA LEU A 569 -10.80 33.65 16.44
C LEU A 569 -10.54 32.25 17.01
N LYS A 570 -10.64 31.20 16.18
CA LYS A 570 -10.44 29.80 16.57
C LYS A 570 -9.63 29.07 15.49
N PRO A 571 -8.28 29.11 15.54
CA PRO A 571 -7.42 28.49 14.53
C PRO A 571 -7.65 26.99 14.36
N SER A 572 -8.07 26.28 15.41
CA SER A 572 -8.42 24.86 15.37
C SER A 572 -9.69 24.56 14.55
N GLN A 573 -10.48 25.58 14.21
CA GLN A 573 -11.70 25.48 13.40
C GLN A 573 -11.53 26.17 12.03
N ALA A 574 -10.29 26.48 11.63
CA ALA A 574 -10.03 27.08 10.33
C ALA A 574 -10.48 26.13 9.21
N PHE A 575 -11.38 26.62 8.36
CA PHE A 575 -11.81 25.86 7.18
C PHE A 575 -10.90 26.12 5.99
N ASP A 576 -10.74 25.08 5.18
CA ASP A 576 -10.04 25.17 3.91
C ASP A 576 -11.03 25.49 2.78
N LEU A 577 -11.13 26.77 2.45
CA LEU A 577 -12.17 27.34 1.59
C LEU A 577 -11.70 27.57 0.15
N VAL A 578 -12.63 27.56 -0.80
CA VAL A 578 -12.39 28.05 -2.17
C VAL A 578 -13.64 28.67 -2.80
N LEU A 579 -13.46 29.73 -3.59
CA LEU A 579 -14.52 30.35 -4.40
C LEU A 579 -14.53 29.78 -5.82
N ASP A 580 -15.70 29.36 -6.29
CA ASP A 580 -15.92 29.11 -7.71
C ASP A 580 -16.36 30.38 -8.44
N ASP A 581 -15.38 31.21 -8.78
CA ASP A 581 -15.53 32.45 -9.53
C ASP A 581 -15.30 32.26 -11.05
N ARG A 582 -15.26 31.02 -11.53
CA ARG A 582 -15.08 30.73 -12.96
C ARG A 582 -16.28 31.25 -13.77
N LYS A 583 -16.02 31.69 -15.00
CA LYS A 583 -17.04 32.19 -15.95
C LYS A 583 -17.82 31.04 -16.60
N GLN A 584 -18.50 30.25 -15.78
CA GLN A 584 -19.31 29.09 -16.18
C GLN A 584 -20.75 29.22 -15.67
N SER A 585 -21.67 28.46 -16.27
CA SER A 585 -23.08 28.44 -15.81
C SER A 585 -23.19 27.85 -14.41
N PHE A 586 -24.20 28.28 -13.65
CA PHE A 586 -24.45 27.75 -12.30
C PHE A 586 -24.57 26.22 -12.29
N SER A 587 -25.35 25.66 -13.23
CA SER A 587 -25.50 24.20 -13.37
C SER A 587 -24.19 23.49 -13.63
N TRP A 588 -23.32 24.07 -14.46
CA TRP A 588 -21.99 23.52 -14.72
C TRP A 588 -21.13 23.53 -13.45
N LYS A 589 -21.13 24.64 -12.69
CA LYS A 589 -20.37 24.75 -11.43
C LYS A 589 -20.81 23.73 -10.40
N MET A 590 -22.12 23.52 -10.27
CA MET A 590 -22.67 22.50 -9.38
C MET A 590 -22.27 21.08 -9.80
N GLN A 591 -22.32 20.77 -11.11
CA GLN A 591 -21.86 19.47 -11.63
C GLN A 591 -20.36 19.27 -11.41
N ASP A 592 -19.55 20.31 -11.60
CA ASP A 592 -18.11 20.25 -11.36
C ASP A 592 -17.79 20.05 -9.87
N ALA A 593 -18.50 20.74 -8.98
CA ALA A 593 -18.33 20.58 -7.54
C ALA A 593 -18.73 19.17 -7.05
N ASP A 594 -19.83 18.63 -7.59
CA ASP A 594 -20.23 17.24 -7.37
C ASP A 594 -19.18 16.25 -7.91
N LEU A 595 -18.62 16.50 -9.11
CA LEU A 595 -17.60 15.65 -9.73
C LEU A 595 -16.29 15.63 -8.92
N VAL A 596 -15.80 16.81 -8.53
CA VAL A 596 -14.56 17.01 -7.76
C VAL A 596 -14.69 16.47 -6.34
N GLY A 597 -15.88 16.57 -5.75
CA GLY A 597 -16.21 15.94 -4.47
C GLY A 597 -15.94 16.78 -3.23
N TYR A 598 -16.15 18.10 -3.30
CA TYR A 598 -16.01 18.96 -2.12
C TYR A 598 -16.94 18.49 -0.98
N PRO A 599 -16.45 18.32 0.26
CA PRO A 599 -17.26 17.85 1.39
C PRO A 599 -18.48 18.72 1.67
N VAL A 600 -18.32 20.05 1.60
CA VAL A 600 -19.40 21.04 1.77
C VAL A 600 -19.45 21.99 0.57
N ILE A 601 -20.64 22.22 0.04
CA ILE A 601 -20.92 23.22 -0.98
C ILE A 601 -21.83 24.28 -0.35
N VAL A 602 -21.42 25.54 -0.39
CA VAL A 602 -22.23 26.69 0.02
C VAL A 602 -22.71 27.43 -1.22
N VAL A 603 -24.01 27.56 -1.37
CA VAL A 603 -24.67 28.15 -2.55
C VAL A 603 -25.29 29.49 -2.20
N ILE A 604 -24.90 30.52 -2.94
CA ILE A 604 -25.46 31.88 -2.82
C ILE A 604 -26.54 32.07 -3.88
N GLY A 605 -27.79 31.94 -3.43
CA GLY A 605 -28.99 32.00 -4.26
C GLY A 605 -29.86 33.23 -4.00
N ARG A 606 -31.12 33.18 -4.47
CA ARG A 606 -32.04 34.34 -4.44
C ARG A 606 -32.30 34.94 -3.06
N LYS A 607 -32.32 34.10 -2.00
CA LYS A 607 -32.57 34.52 -0.61
C LYS A 607 -31.41 35.32 0.00
N TRP A 608 -30.25 35.37 -0.67
CA TRP A 608 -29.11 36.15 -0.19
C TRP A 608 -29.41 37.66 -0.12
N GLY A 609 -30.12 38.19 -1.13
CA GLY A 609 -30.38 39.62 -1.24
C GLY A 609 -31.39 40.16 -0.22
N SER A 610 -32.35 39.33 0.21
CA SER A 610 -33.38 39.69 1.19
C SER A 610 -32.95 39.38 2.62
N ASP A 611 -32.52 38.15 2.86
CA ASP A 611 -32.47 37.57 4.21
C ASP A 611 -31.05 37.19 4.63
N LYS A 612 -30.04 37.42 3.77
CA LYS A 612 -28.66 36.94 3.97
C LYS A 612 -28.56 35.44 4.26
N VAL A 613 -29.48 34.67 3.65
CA VAL A 613 -29.55 33.22 3.75
C VAL A 613 -28.83 32.57 2.56
N CYS A 614 -28.02 31.56 2.84
CA CYS A 614 -27.37 30.70 1.85
C CYS A 614 -27.84 29.24 2.00
N GLU A 615 -27.64 28.44 0.96
CA GLU A 615 -27.94 27.00 1.02
C GLU A 615 -26.64 26.23 1.24
N ILE A 616 -26.63 25.29 2.19
CA ILE A 616 -25.51 24.39 2.45
C ILE A 616 -25.88 23.00 1.97
N GLN A 617 -24.97 22.35 1.25
CA GLN A 617 -25.09 20.97 0.83
C GLN A 617 -23.90 20.15 1.32
N CYS A 618 -24.16 18.95 1.85
CA CYS A 618 -23.16 17.93 2.07
C CYS A 618 -23.68 16.59 1.53
N ARG A 619 -23.06 16.13 0.44
CA ARG A 619 -23.51 14.92 -0.27
C ARG A 619 -23.34 13.66 0.59
N ARG A 620 -22.22 13.52 1.31
CA ARG A 620 -21.92 12.32 2.11
C ARG A 620 -22.91 12.11 3.27
N LEU A 621 -23.41 13.18 3.87
CA LEU A 621 -24.39 13.13 4.96
C LEU A 621 -25.84 13.30 4.48
N ASN A 622 -26.06 13.44 3.17
CA ASN A 622 -27.36 13.78 2.58
C ASN A 622 -28.02 15.01 3.23
N VAL A 623 -27.21 16.03 3.55
CA VAL A 623 -27.67 17.28 4.16
C VAL A 623 -27.88 18.32 3.08
N ARG A 624 -29.04 18.97 3.13
CA ARG A 624 -29.37 20.18 2.37
C ARG A 624 -30.22 21.10 3.23
N SER A 625 -29.69 22.27 3.57
CA SER A 625 -30.37 23.21 4.47
C SER A 625 -30.12 24.66 4.07
N GLU A 626 -31.08 25.52 4.40
CA GLU A 626 -30.91 26.97 4.31
C GLU A 626 -30.41 27.50 5.66
N VAL A 627 -29.37 28.35 5.62
CA VAL A 627 -28.67 28.82 6.82
C VAL A 627 -28.37 30.31 6.70
N CYS A 628 -28.67 31.04 7.77
CA CYS A 628 -28.35 32.47 7.88
C CYS A 628 -26.84 32.65 8.04
N ILE A 629 -26.28 33.75 7.51
CA ILE A 629 -24.84 34.00 7.52
C ILE A 629 -24.25 33.99 8.96
N GLU A 630 -25.04 34.33 9.96
CA GLU A 630 -24.67 34.34 11.38
C GLU A 630 -24.37 32.93 11.92
N ASP A 631 -25.19 31.94 11.54
CA ASP A 631 -25.10 30.54 12.01
C ASP A 631 -24.25 29.65 11.09
N LEU A 632 -23.77 30.22 9.98
CA LEU A 632 -23.10 29.50 8.91
C LEU A 632 -21.83 28.78 9.39
N ASN A 633 -21.02 29.45 10.20
CA ASN A 633 -19.77 28.89 10.71
C ASN A 633 -20.00 27.63 11.56
N ASP A 634 -20.92 27.70 12.52
CA ASP A 634 -21.21 26.59 13.42
C ASP A 634 -21.84 25.42 12.67
N THR A 635 -22.69 25.70 11.68
CA THR A 635 -23.29 24.68 10.84
C THR A 635 -22.25 23.96 9.98
N VAL A 636 -21.36 24.71 9.31
CA VAL A 636 -20.27 24.13 8.50
C VAL A 636 -19.34 23.29 9.38
N ASN A 637 -18.97 23.79 10.56
CA ASN A 637 -18.13 23.03 11.51
C ASN A 637 -18.82 21.73 11.94
N SER A 638 -20.10 21.79 12.30
CA SER A 638 -20.88 20.63 12.74
C SER A 638 -20.94 19.53 11.66
N ILE A 639 -21.12 19.93 10.40
CA ILE A 639 -21.10 18.99 9.27
C ILE A 639 -19.69 18.41 9.08
N LEU A 640 -18.67 19.26 8.99
CA LEU A 640 -17.29 18.82 8.75
C LEU A 640 -16.74 17.90 9.87
N MET A 641 -17.18 18.04 11.11
CA MET A 641 -16.73 17.15 12.21
C MET A 641 -17.27 15.72 12.09
N GLN A 642 -18.38 15.53 11.37
CA GLN A 642 -18.94 14.20 11.11
C GLN A 642 -18.22 13.48 9.96
N LEU A 643 -17.60 14.23 9.05
CA LEU A 643 -16.88 13.75 7.85
C LEU A 643 -15.44 13.34 8.11
#